data_AF-K3USI2-F1
#
_entry.id   AF-K3USI2-F1
#
_cell.length_a   1.000
_cell.length_b   1.000
_cell.length_c   1.000
_cell.angle_alpha   90.00
_cell.angle_beta   90.00
_cell.angle_gamma   90.00
#
_symmetry.space_group_name_H-M   'P 1'
#
loop_
_entity.id
_entity.type
_entity.pdbx_description
1 polymer ?
#
loop_
_entity_poly.entity_id
_entity_poly.type
_entity_poly.pdbx_seq_one_letter_code
_entity_poly.pdbx_strand_id
1 'polypeptide(L)'
;MHCLLLLTAASLAAAHVPSVSVPACPKYGTIKFSKSVPDGDPFPRTEVDLCYTDTALSLQFTALDEKYFYFNESQGTNDDIWAYEVVEAFIYKGTDDPQTYLEYEINPNNVTYQAFVYNPSKVRAEGAPFDHFFISDPEGDGFTAETQLNKRAKKWVSKAQIPLGLFNVDPGCARGTKWRMNFFRTVTSPKMFPDQDLGGWSSPDKASFHITKFFGHVSFVLYLFRQQIIANESSSSVMPRKGNRKVRSGCLTCKARKVKCDEGKPTCQRCVIGGRPRNHVLGNTARSESRTIEFFCKVVAPTLSGPIDPYFWTHIVLQFSEIEPAVRHSVMTISSLFENRRSPDKSSALAIQRNVVALKHYNAAIRQLQSPKSPDLILTLLTCLLFVCIEVLHSNSDVAIRHCYHGINLLGTSDPPDWATRFLMPVFRRLSLLPFYFGDSQPLACCPALTQPSPTITSSFSSYFEAQVSIDAIYNLTIQLFRQTGEFRLGKMRYQPGPPEILAEQNKIHQYLTQWKSAFERFESETPVDISPATKISRIWPFQLYHVCTVLSTVIFTKEETDYDDFIPNFKEMVKGAAEIAGLRTRPMRSEFHFEMGFAPLLFFVAIKCRDFETRMAGLRLMSVLCAAQESLWNSHTLQVVAQRIIDLEHGVTAGEHSAQYNSLPADDVRVRHFVVGPVKSGPDGLIGREISFYMPTKDGINIKREIFSMKRLNEPLELEGSPGVFTVDLATETLPMR
;
A
#
# COMPACT_ATOMS: atom_id res chain seq x y z
N MET A 1 -43.60 -50.37 7.24
CA MET A 1 -44.28 -49.06 7.21
C MET A 1 -43.22 -48.03 6.89
N HIS A 2 -43.11 -47.58 5.63
CA HIS A 2 -43.69 -46.31 5.14
C HIS A 2 -43.11 -45.10 5.90
N CYS A 3 -42.59 -44.03 5.32
CA CYS A 3 -42.35 -43.58 3.93
C CYS A 3 -41.45 -42.34 4.11
N LEU A 4 -40.27 -42.26 3.48
CA LEU A 4 -40.00 -41.40 2.32
C LEU A 4 -40.55 -39.97 2.38
N LEU A 5 -39.62 -39.00 2.51
CA LEU A 5 -39.62 -37.66 1.90
C LEU A 5 -38.18 -37.13 2.04
N LEU A 6 -37.28 -37.46 1.11
CA LEU A 6 -36.86 -36.58 0.01
C LEU A 6 -36.50 -35.15 0.49
N LEU A 7 -35.31 -35.01 1.09
CA LEU A 7 -34.59 -33.75 1.12
C LEU A 7 -33.94 -33.56 -0.26
N THR A 8 -34.67 -32.91 -1.16
CA THR A 8 -34.06 -32.29 -2.33
C THR A 8 -33.20 -31.14 -1.84
N ALA A 9 -31.88 -31.35 -1.82
CA ALA A 9 -30.92 -30.26 -1.78
C ALA A 9 -31.06 -29.47 -3.11
N ALA A 10 -32.03 -28.58 -3.18
CA ALA A 10 -32.01 -27.51 -4.16
C ALA A 10 -30.82 -26.62 -3.77
N SER A 11 -29.75 -26.68 -4.56
CA SER A 11 -28.70 -25.69 -4.50
C SER A 11 -29.35 -24.31 -4.59
N LEU A 12 -29.26 -23.51 -3.53
CA LEU A 12 -29.46 -22.06 -3.63
C LEU A 12 -28.30 -21.52 -4.46
N ALA A 13 -28.40 -21.69 -5.78
CA ALA A 13 -27.66 -20.86 -6.70
C ALA A 13 -28.11 -19.42 -6.39
N ALA A 14 -27.18 -18.58 -5.93
CA ALA A 14 -27.45 -17.16 -5.75
C ALA A 14 -28.08 -16.62 -7.05
N ALA A 15 -29.21 -15.94 -6.95
CA ALA A 15 -29.85 -15.33 -8.11
C ALA A 15 -28.81 -14.44 -8.82
N HIS A 16 -28.54 -14.70 -10.10
CA HIS A 16 -27.58 -13.91 -10.85
C HIS A 16 -28.20 -12.54 -11.15
N VAL A 17 -27.88 -11.56 -10.30
CA VAL A 17 -28.37 -10.18 -10.43
C VAL A 17 -27.41 -9.33 -11.28
N PRO A 18 -27.91 -8.32 -12.02
CA PRO A 18 -27.09 -7.45 -12.84
C PRO A 18 -26.20 -6.52 -12.00
N SER A 19 -25.21 -5.90 -12.64
CA SER A 19 -24.35 -4.91 -11.98
C SER A 19 -24.13 -3.66 -12.84
N VAL A 20 -23.90 -2.52 -12.21
CA VAL A 20 -23.54 -1.26 -12.87
C VAL A 20 -22.45 -0.53 -12.08
N SER A 21 -21.55 0.14 -12.80
CA SER A 21 -20.57 1.06 -12.23
C SER A 21 -21.06 2.50 -12.36
N VAL A 22 -21.12 3.23 -11.25
CA VAL A 22 -21.64 4.60 -11.16
C VAL A 22 -20.44 5.54 -10.98
N PRO A 23 -20.06 6.34 -11.98
CA PRO A 23 -18.96 7.29 -11.87
C PRO A 23 -19.40 8.60 -11.21
N ALA A 24 -18.45 9.47 -10.87
CA ALA A 24 -18.75 10.84 -10.45
C ALA A 24 -19.32 11.65 -11.63
N CYS A 25 -20.28 12.54 -11.34
CA CYS A 25 -20.89 13.44 -12.32
C CYS A 25 -19.80 14.33 -12.98
N PRO A 26 -19.96 14.73 -14.26
CA PRO A 26 -21.15 14.62 -15.12
C PRO A 26 -21.26 13.32 -15.92
N LYS A 27 -20.34 12.37 -15.74
CA LYS A 27 -20.45 11.05 -16.37
C LYS A 27 -21.44 10.20 -15.60
N TYR A 28 -22.06 9.24 -16.26
CA TYR A 28 -23.05 8.36 -15.65
C TYR A 28 -22.86 6.89 -16.05
N GLY A 29 -23.28 5.98 -15.19
CA GLY A 29 -23.54 4.59 -15.54
C GLY A 29 -25.00 4.47 -15.98
N THR A 30 -25.24 3.77 -17.08
CA THR A 30 -26.60 3.63 -17.65
C THR A 30 -27.13 2.23 -17.43
N ILE A 31 -28.33 2.14 -16.86
CA ILE A 31 -29.17 0.95 -16.78
C ILE A 31 -30.25 1.05 -17.85
N LYS A 32 -30.60 -0.08 -18.47
CA LYS A 32 -31.71 -0.17 -19.43
C LYS A 32 -32.54 -1.43 -19.16
N PHE A 33 -33.85 -1.30 -19.21
CA PHE A 33 -34.77 -2.44 -19.13
C PHE A 33 -36.05 -2.21 -19.95
N SER A 34 -36.67 -3.31 -20.36
CA SER A 34 -37.85 -3.32 -21.24
C SER A 34 -38.61 -4.65 -21.15
N LYS A 35 -38.56 -5.29 -19.98
CA LYS A 35 -39.24 -6.57 -19.70
C LYS A 35 -40.17 -6.40 -18.51
N SER A 36 -41.30 -7.10 -18.54
CA SER A 36 -42.27 -7.09 -17.45
C SER A 36 -41.81 -7.91 -16.25
N VAL A 37 -42.37 -7.61 -15.09
CA VAL A 37 -42.22 -8.35 -13.83
C VAL A 37 -43.55 -9.06 -13.54
N PRO A 38 -43.56 -10.37 -13.19
CA PRO A 38 -42.43 -11.31 -13.18
C PRO A 38 -42.18 -12.01 -14.53
N ASP A 39 -43.15 -11.92 -15.46
CA ASP A 39 -43.26 -12.83 -16.60
C ASP A 39 -42.24 -12.57 -17.72
N GLY A 40 -41.60 -11.39 -17.74
CA GLY A 40 -40.54 -11.08 -18.69
C GLY A 40 -41.02 -10.73 -20.10
N ASP A 41 -42.31 -10.44 -20.25
CA ASP A 41 -42.95 -10.00 -21.50
C ASP A 41 -42.46 -8.61 -21.94
N PRO A 42 -42.67 -8.21 -23.21
CA PRO A 42 -42.29 -6.88 -23.67
C PRO A 42 -42.94 -5.75 -22.85
N PHE A 43 -42.12 -4.85 -22.32
CA PHE A 43 -42.54 -3.71 -21.51
C PHE A 43 -41.94 -2.40 -22.06
N PRO A 44 -42.60 -1.22 -21.91
CA PRO A 44 -42.07 0.06 -22.35
C PRO A 44 -40.63 0.33 -21.89
N ARG A 45 -39.76 0.76 -22.82
CA ARG A 45 -38.33 0.91 -22.53
C ARG A 45 -38.09 1.97 -21.45
N THR A 46 -37.17 1.68 -20.54
CA THR A 46 -36.78 2.58 -19.46
C THR A 46 -35.26 2.60 -19.34
N GLU A 47 -34.69 3.80 -19.22
CA GLU A 47 -33.27 4.01 -18.99
C GLU A 47 -33.07 4.79 -17.67
N VAL A 48 -32.05 4.41 -16.91
CA VAL A 48 -31.67 5.11 -15.67
C VAL A 48 -30.19 5.44 -15.74
N ASP A 49 -29.87 6.73 -15.76
CA ASP A 49 -28.50 7.21 -15.68
C ASP A 49 -28.18 7.60 -14.24
N LEU A 50 -27.08 7.07 -13.72
CA LEU A 50 -26.64 7.29 -12.35
C LEU A 50 -25.26 7.93 -12.32
N CYS A 51 -25.10 8.97 -11.51
CA CYS A 51 -23.79 9.51 -11.15
C CYS A 51 -23.81 10.02 -9.71
N TYR A 52 -22.66 10.34 -9.13
CA TYR A 52 -22.61 10.94 -7.80
C TYR A 52 -21.79 12.21 -7.76
N THR A 53 -22.17 13.10 -6.86
CA THR A 53 -21.38 14.26 -6.43
C THR A 53 -20.79 13.98 -5.04
N ASP A 54 -20.13 14.96 -4.44
CA ASP A 54 -19.64 14.79 -3.06
C ASP A 54 -20.80 14.57 -2.09
N THR A 55 -21.97 15.18 -2.31
CA THR A 55 -23.06 15.20 -1.32
C THR A 55 -24.33 14.49 -1.76
N ALA A 56 -24.48 14.13 -3.03
CA ALA A 56 -25.71 13.55 -3.56
C ALA A 56 -25.47 12.46 -4.61
N LEU A 57 -26.36 11.46 -4.61
CA LEU A 57 -26.57 10.51 -5.70
C LEU A 57 -27.52 11.17 -6.71
N SER A 58 -27.05 11.35 -7.94
CA SER A 58 -27.82 11.86 -9.06
C SER A 58 -28.45 10.70 -9.83
N LEU A 59 -29.76 10.74 -10.00
CA LEU A 59 -30.54 9.79 -10.79
C LEU A 59 -31.21 10.54 -11.95
N GLN A 60 -31.18 9.99 -13.15
CA GLN A 60 -32.00 10.45 -14.26
C GLN A 60 -32.76 9.27 -14.85
N PHE A 61 -34.07 9.26 -14.61
CA PHE A 61 -34.99 8.33 -15.25
C PHE A 61 -35.41 8.85 -16.61
N THR A 62 -35.39 7.99 -17.60
CA THR A 62 -35.89 8.23 -18.95
C THR A 62 -36.88 7.15 -19.31
N ALA A 63 -38.17 7.48 -19.18
CA ALA A 63 -39.28 6.64 -19.58
C ALA A 63 -39.55 6.85 -21.08
N LEU A 64 -39.35 5.80 -21.88
CA LEU A 64 -39.58 5.78 -23.32
C LEU A 64 -40.85 4.97 -23.61
N ASP A 65 -41.36 5.13 -24.83
CA ASP A 65 -42.58 4.48 -25.32
C ASP A 65 -43.83 4.77 -24.46
N GLU A 66 -43.84 5.93 -23.79
CA GLU A 66 -44.93 6.36 -22.92
C GLU A 66 -46.19 6.69 -23.74
N LYS A 67 -47.32 6.16 -23.31
CA LYS A 67 -48.61 6.34 -23.98
C LYS A 67 -49.58 7.16 -23.16
N TYR A 68 -49.61 7.00 -21.84
CA TYR A 68 -50.74 7.50 -21.05
C TYR A 68 -50.37 8.73 -20.21
N PHE A 69 -49.15 8.81 -19.67
CA PHE A 69 -48.73 9.91 -18.77
C PHE A 69 -49.73 10.08 -17.62
N TYR A 70 -50.25 8.97 -17.10
CA TYR A 70 -51.39 8.98 -16.18
C TYR A 70 -50.96 9.12 -14.72
N PHE A 71 -51.47 10.15 -14.05
CA PHE A 71 -51.23 10.47 -12.65
C PHE A 71 -52.45 11.20 -12.06
N ASN A 72 -52.53 11.30 -10.73
CA ASN A 72 -53.53 12.11 -10.04
C ASN A 72 -52.96 13.51 -9.70
N GLU A 73 -53.59 14.55 -10.25
CA GLU A 73 -53.19 15.96 -10.07
C GLU A 73 -53.30 16.46 -8.63
N SER A 74 -54.04 15.75 -7.78
CA SER A 74 -54.27 16.15 -6.38
C SER A 74 -53.21 15.59 -5.41
N GLN A 75 -52.31 14.71 -5.88
CA GLN A 75 -51.30 14.08 -5.03
C GLN A 75 -50.16 15.05 -4.70
N GLY A 76 -49.82 15.15 -3.42
CA GLY A 76 -48.63 15.79 -2.90
C GLY A 76 -47.50 14.81 -2.63
N THR A 77 -46.38 15.34 -2.14
CA THR A 77 -45.21 14.55 -1.75
C THR A 77 -45.57 13.50 -0.70
N ASN A 78 -45.08 12.27 -0.88
CA ASN A 78 -45.34 11.09 -0.04
C ASN A 78 -46.78 10.52 -0.06
N ASP A 79 -47.68 11.02 -0.92
CA ASP A 79 -48.95 10.35 -1.19
C ASP A 79 -48.74 9.04 -2.00
N ASP A 80 -49.80 8.24 -2.14
CA ASP A 80 -49.81 6.93 -2.81
C ASP A 80 -49.59 6.99 -4.34
N ILE A 81 -48.46 7.56 -4.79
CA ILE A 81 -48.18 7.80 -6.21
C ILE A 81 -47.87 6.51 -6.98
N TRP A 82 -47.44 5.44 -6.31
CA TRP A 82 -47.26 4.11 -6.88
C TRP A 82 -48.52 3.51 -7.49
N ALA A 83 -49.72 4.01 -7.14
CA ALA A 83 -50.99 3.59 -7.72
C ALA A 83 -51.17 4.03 -9.20
N TYR A 84 -50.32 4.93 -9.70
CA TYR A 84 -50.35 5.47 -11.06
C TYR A 84 -49.06 5.13 -11.82
N GLU A 85 -48.75 5.87 -12.90
CA GLU A 85 -47.44 5.76 -13.54
C GLU A 85 -46.36 6.35 -12.65
N VAL A 86 -45.34 5.54 -12.35
CA VAL A 86 -44.21 5.97 -11.53
C VAL A 86 -42.93 5.27 -11.99
N VAL A 87 -41.79 5.88 -11.72
CA VAL A 87 -40.48 5.19 -11.70
C VAL A 87 -39.96 5.16 -10.28
N GLU A 88 -39.37 4.02 -9.91
CA GLU A 88 -38.99 3.74 -8.53
C GLU A 88 -37.51 3.34 -8.45
N ALA A 89 -36.86 3.75 -7.36
CA ALA A 89 -35.50 3.40 -6.99
C ALA A 89 -35.48 2.81 -5.58
N PHE A 90 -34.93 1.61 -5.47
CA PHE A 90 -34.73 0.92 -4.21
C PHE A 90 -33.25 0.92 -3.91
N ILE A 91 -32.84 1.46 -2.76
CA ILE A 91 -31.45 1.85 -2.53
C ILE A 91 -30.98 1.41 -1.15
N TYR A 92 -29.97 0.54 -1.12
CA TYR A 92 -29.33 0.07 0.10
C TYR A 92 -27.81 0.22 0.03
N LYS A 93 -27.24 0.88 1.04
CA LYS A 93 -25.78 0.96 1.22
C LYS A 93 -25.29 -0.30 1.95
N GLY A 94 -24.77 -1.25 1.18
CA GLY A 94 -24.21 -2.50 1.65
C GLY A 94 -24.20 -3.53 0.53
N THR A 95 -23.63 -4.70 0.80
CA THR A 95 -23.55 -5.82 -0.18
C THR A 95 -24.51 -6.95 0.14
N ASP A 96 -24.96 -7.03 1.38
CA ASP A 96 -25.87 -8.08 1.87
C ASP A 96 -27.28 -7.91 1.30
N ASP A 97 -28.11 -8.94 1.48
CA ASP A 97 -29.54 -8.90 1.13
C ASP A 97 -30.31 -8.12 2.22
N PRO A 98 -30.76 -6.87 1.95
CA PRO A 98 -31.18 -5.94 3.00
C PRO A 98 -32.55 -6.25 3.60
N GLN A 99 -32.72 -5.94 4.87
CA GLN A 99 -34.04 -5.85 5.53
C GLN A 99 -34.53 -4.40 5.64
N THR A 100 -33.64 -3.42 5.43
CA THR A 100 -33.96 -2.00 5.39
C THR A 100 -33.32 -1.33 4.19
N TYR A 101 -34.03 -0.44 3.52
CA TYR A 101 -33.56 0.27 2.34
C TYR A 101 -34.38 1.54 2.11
N LEU A 102 -33.84 2.50 1.36
CA LEU A 102 -34.58 3.67 0.90
C LEU A 102 -35.40 3.29 -0.34
N GLU A 103 -36.66 3.65 -0.35
CA GLU A 103 -37.54 3.67 -1.51
C GLU A 103 -37.74 5.12 -1.94
N TYR A 104 -37.45 5.40 -3.21
CA TYR A 104 -37.62 6.72 -3.82
C TYR A 104 -38.44 6.56 -5.10
N GLU A 105 -39.51 7.31 -5.24
CA GLU A 105 -40.35 7.28 -6.44
C GLU A 105 -40.59 8.69 -6.99
N ILE A 106 -40.84 8.77 -8.29
CA ILE A 106 -41.26 10.01 -8.96
C ILE A 106 -42.21 9.74 -10.12
N ASN A 107 -43.30 10.51 -10.18
CA ASN A 107 -44.32 10.37 -11.22
C ASN A 107 -44.16 11.43 -12.34
N PRO A 108 -44.92 11.31 -13.45
CA PRO A 108 -44.88 12.28 -14.55
C PRO A 108 -45.26 13.72 -14.16
N ASN A 109 -45.94 13.94 -13.03
CA ASN A 109 -46.32 15.25 -12.52
C ASN A 109 -45.24 15.90 -11.62
N ASN A 110 -44.04 15.31 -11.55
CA ASN A 110 -42.96 15.75 -10.66
C ASN A 110 -43.31 15.62 -9.16
N VAL A 111 -44.24 14.74 -8.80
CA VAL A 111 -44.54 14.41 -7.41
C VAL A 111 -43.67 13.24 -6.99
N THR A 112 -43.12 13.31 -5.78
CA THR A 112 -42.15 12.34 -5.28
C THR A 112 -42.61 11.63 -4.02
N TYR A 113 -42.12 10.42 -3.81
CA TYR A 113 -42.28 9.63 -2.59
C TYR A 113 -40.91 9.21 -2.07
N GLN A 114 -40.65 9.34 -0.77
CA GLN A 114 -39.41 8.87 -0.13
C GLN A 114 -39.66 8.28 1.25
N ALA A 115 -39.32 7.01 1.44
CA ALA A 115 -39.37 6.37 2.74
C ALA A 115 -38.25 5.34 2.93
N PHE A 116 -37.77 5.19 4.16
CA PHE A 116 -37.02 4.00 4.53
C PHE A 116 -38.00 2.87 4.82
N VAL A 117 -37.87 1.77 4.08
CA VAL A 117 -38.72 0.58 4.24
C VAL A 117 -38.07 -0.37 5.24
N TYR A 118 -38.85 -0.93 6.16
CA TYR A 118 -38.48 -2.08 6.99
C TYR A 118 -39.23 -3.32 6.52
N ASN A 119 -38.49 -4.27 5.92
CA ASN A 119 -38.98 -5.53 5.37
C ASN A 119 -38.14 -6.70 5.93
N PRO A 120 -38.32 -7.11 7.19
CA PRO A 120 -37.56 -8.19 7.82
C PRO A 120 -37.69 -9.52 7.08
N SER A 121 -38.82 -9.75 6.38
CA SER A 121 -39.04 -10.96 5.59
C SER A 121 -38.22 -11.02 4.31
N LYS A 122 -37.70 -9.88 3.82
CA LYS A 122 -36.96 -9.71 2.55
C LYS A 122 -37.76 -9.99 1.27
N VAL A 123 -38.98 -10.53 1.40
CA VAL A 123 -39.80 -10.99 0.26
C VAL A 123 -41.24 -10.46 0.32
N ARG A 124 -41.54 -9.53 1.24
CA ARG A 124 -42.90 -9.05 1.55
C ARG A 124 -43.84 -10.23 1.82
N ALA A 125 -43.43 -11.10 2.75
CA ALA A 125 -44.22 -12.26 3.13
C ALA A 125 -45.55 -11.83 3.79
N GLU A 126 -46.63 -12.55 3.47
CA GLU A 126 -47.95 -12.29 4.06
C GLU A 126 -47.89 -12.44 5.60
N GLY A 127 -48.47 -11.48 6.30
CA GLY A 127 -48.48 -11.44 7.78
C GLY A 127 -47.14 -11.05 8.44
N ALA A 128 -46.07 -10.82 7.67
CA ALA A 128 -44.81 -10.32 8.22
C ALA A 128 -44.84 -8.79 8.44
N PRO A 129 -44.06 -8.25 9.40
CA PRO A 129 -43.94 -6.80 9.57
C PRO A 129 -43.46 -6.11 8.29
N PHE A 130 -44.03 -4.95 7.99
CA PHE A 130 -43.68 -4.14 6.83
C PHE A 130 -44.06 -2.67 7.09
N ASP A 131 -43.06 -1.82 7.29
CA ASP A 131 -43.24 -0.41 7.69
C ASP A 131 -42.50 0.56 6.77
N HIS A 132 -43.00 1.79 6.69
CA HIS A 132 -42.39 2.90 5.94
C HIS A 132 -42.11 4.07 6.89
N PHE A 133 -40.86 4.52 6.93
CA PHE A 133 -40.41 5.69 7.68
C PHE A 133 -40.21 6.84 6.70
N PHE A 134 -41.21 7.70 6.60
CA PHE A 134 -41.22 8.82 5.66
C PHE A 134 -40.14 9.87 5.96
N ILE A 135 -39.54 10.39 4.90
CA ILE A 135 -38.75 11.62 4.97
C ILE A 135 -39.75 12.79 4.92
N SER A 136 -39.91 13.49 6.05
CA SER A 136 -40.97 14.48 6.26
C SER A 136 -40.74 15.81 5.55
N ASP A 137 -39.49 16.17 5.31
CA ASP A 137 -39.10 17.42 4.64
C ASP A 137 -38.00 17.15 3.59
N PRO A 138 -38.33 16.49 2.47
CA PRO A 138 -37.32 16.07 1.50
C PRO A 138 -36.59 17.28 0.88
N GLU A 139 -37.25 18.41 0.65
CA GLU A 139 -36.59 19.61 0.13
C GLU A 139 -35.58 20.19 1.14
N GLY A 140 -35.98 20.32 2.42
CA GLY A 140 -35.09 20.75 3.50
C GLY A 140 -33.92 19.80 3.75
N ASP A 141 -34.13 18.50 3.56
CA ASP A 141 -33.10 17.46 3.69
C ASP A 141 -32.18 17.35 2.46
N GLY A 142 -32.45 18.12 1.39
CA GLY A 142 -31.58 18.27 0.22
C GLY A 142 -31.94 17.39 -0.98
N PHE A 143 -33.14 16.80 -1.00
CA PHE A 143 -33.67 16.20 -2.23
C PHE A 143 -34.03 17.29 -3.24
N THR A 144 -33.79 17.00 -4.52
CA THR A 144 -34.29 17.83 -5.62
C THR A 144 -34.82 16.94 -6.71
N ALA A 145 -35.91 17.34 -7.37
CA ALA A 145 -36.44 16.60 -8.51
C ALA A 145 -37.05 17.52 -9.59
N GLU A 146 -36.79 17.21 -10.86
CA GLU A 146 -37.37 17.91 -12.01
C GLU A 146 -37.78 16.92 -13.10
N THR A 147 -39.07 16.93 -13.45
CA THR A 147 -39.66 16.09 -14.50
C THR A 147 -40.08 16.92 -15.71
N GLN A 148 -39.71 16.44 -16.90
CA GLN A 148 -40.04 17.05 -18.18
C GLN A 148 -40.77 16.04 -19.08
N LEU A 149 -41.95 16.44 -19.58
CA LEU A 149 -42.79 15.62 -20.45
C LEU A 149 -42.61 16.00 -21.92
N ASN A 150 -42.47 15.00 -22.78
CA ASN A 150 -42.53 15.15 -24.23
C ASN A 150 -43.55 14.15 -24.81
N LYS A 151 -44.82 14.56 -24.79
CA LYS A 151 -45.95 13.73 -25.28
C LYS A 151 -45.81 13.34 -26.75
N ARG A 152 -45.24 14.22 -27.60
CA ARG A 152 -45.01 13.92 -29.04
C ARG A 152 -43.97 12.82 -29.23
N ALA A 153 -42.90 12.87 -28.45
CA ALA A 153 -41.84 11.86 -28.49
C ALA A 153 -42.16 10.61 -27.65
N LYS A 154 -43.35 10.54 -27.02
CA LYS A 154 -43.74 9.43 -26.13
C LYS A 154 -42.70 9.19 -25.04
N LYS A 155 -42.25 10.26 -24.41
CA LYS A 155 -41.11 10.25 -23.49
C LYS A 155 -41.36 11.18 -22.31
N TRP A 156 -40.91 10.78 -21.13
CA TRP A 156 -40.64 11.71 -20.04
C TRP A 156 -39.31 11.43 -19.38
N VAL A 157 -38.70 12.50 -18.84
CA VAL A 157 -37.41 12.44 -18.16
C VAL A 157 -37.56 13.06 -16.80
N SER A 158 -37.12 12.37 -15.77
CA SER A 158 -37.05 12.91 -14.41
C SER A 158 -35.62 12.88 -13.91
N LYS A 159 -35.14 14.00 -13.38
CA LYS A 159 -33.82 14.13 -12.76
C LYS A 159 -34.00 14.33 -11.28
N ALA A 160 -33.36 13.51 -10.46
CA ALA A 160 -33.40 13.58 -9.02
C ALA A 160 -31.99 13.65 -8.42
N GLN A 161 -31.86 14.34 -7.28
CA GLN A 161 -30.71 14.25 -6.39
C GLN A 161 -31.18 13.68 -5.06
N ILE A 162 -30.50 12.65 -4.57
CA ILE A 162 -30.74 12.02 -3.29
C ILE A 162 -29.51 12.30 -2.40
N PRO A 163 -29.66 12.96 -1.23
CA PRO A 163 -28.57 13.22 -0.32
C PRO A 163 -27.85 11.95 0.13
N LEU A 164 -26.53 11.93 0.00
CA LEU A 164 -25.70 10.80 0.46
C LEU A 164 -25.66 10.70 1.99
N GLY A 165 -25.88 11.81 2.70
CA GLY A 165 -25.94 11.86 4.15
C GLY A 165 -26.99 10.92 4.77
N LEU A 166 -28.10 10.65 4.06
CA LEU A 166 -29.14 9.71 4.49
C LEU A 166 -28.64 8.28 4.66
N PHE A 167 -27.54 7.94 4.00
CA PHE A 167 -26.91 6.62 4.07
C PHE A 167 -25.68 6.60 4.98
N ASN A 168 -25.46 7.64 5.79
CA ASN A 168 -24.21 7.85 6.54
C ASN A 168 -23.00 7.77 5.60
N VAL A 169 -23.06 8.53 4.50
CA VAL A 169 -21.95 8.70 3.56
C VAL A 169 -21.54 10.16 3.63
N ASP A 170 -20.38 10.40 4.24
CA ASP A 170 -19.83 11.74 4.36
C ASP A 170 -19.53 12.36 2.99
N PRO A 171 -19.52 13.70 2.89
CA PRO A 171 -19.22 14.39 1.63
C PRO A 171 -17.92 13.89 0.97
N GLY A 172 -18.04 13.38 -0.27
CA GLY A 172 -16.92 12.84 -1.05
C GLY A 172 -16.60 11.37 -0.79
N CYS A 173 -17.31 10.69 0.12
CA CYS A 173 -17.06 9.30 0.51
C CYS A 173 -17.92 8.27 -0.22
N ALA A 174 -18.75 8.67 -1.20
CA ALA A 174 -19.48 7.71 -2.02
C ALA A 174 -18.55 6.82 -2.88
N ARG A 175 -17.39 7.34 -3.28
CA ARG A 175 -16.43 6.61 -4.10
C ARG A 175 -15.95 5.32 -3.43
N GLY A 176 -15.96 4.22 -4.18
CA GLY A 176 -15.49 2.89 -3.74
C GLY A 176 -16.53 2.09 -2.96
N THR A 177 -17.65 2.72 -2.59
CA THR A 177 -18.74 2.03 -1.89
C THR A 177 -19.50 1.09 -2.84
N LYS A 178 -20.01 -0.02 -2.28
CA LYS A 178 -20.82 -1.02 -2.98
C LYS A 178 -22.20 -1.07 -2.36
N TRP A 179 -23.21 -1.00 -3.21
CA TRP A 179 -24.61 -0.83 -2.84
C TRP A 179 -25.43 -1.92 -3.53
N ARG A 180 -26.59 -2.22 -2.96
CA ARG A 180 -27.64 -3.00 -3.61
C ARG A 180 -28.73 -2.04 -4.03
N MET A 181 -29.07 -2.03 -5.32
CA MET A 181 -30.17 -1.20 -5.81
C MET A 181 -31.05 -1.94 -6.81
N ASN A 182 -32.30 -1.53 -6.95
CA ASN A 182 -33.14 -1.93 -8.07
C ASN A 182 -33.96 -0.75 -8.59
N PHE A 183 -34.41 -0.86 -9.84
CA PHE A 183 -35.15 0.20 -10.52
C PHE A 183 -36.36 -0.39 -11.20
N PHE A 184 -37.51 0.25 -11.01
CA PHE A 184 -38.79 -0.22 -11.53
C PHE A 184 -39.55 0.91 -12.23
N ARG A 185 -40.54 0.50 -13.01
CA ARG A 185 -41.52 1.39 -13.62
C ARG A 185 -42.88 0.71 -13.62
N THR A 186 -43.91 1.45 -13.24
CA THR A 186 -45.30 1.05 -13.42
C THR A 186 -45.89 1.81 -14.60
N VAL A 187 -46.78 1.16 -15.35
CA VAL A 187 -47.55 1.81 -16.41
C VAL A 187 -49.02 1.47 -16.22
N THR A 188 -49.88 2.49 -16.19
CA THR A 188 -51.33 2.31 -16.13
C THR A 188 -52.03 3.34 -17.02
N SER A 189 -53.36 3.30 -17.08
CA SER A 189 -54.17 4.24 -17.85
C SER A 189 -55.55 4.38 -17.22
N PRO A 190 -56.35 5.39 -17.60
CA PRO A 190 -57.73 5.51 -17.11
C PRO A 190 -58.60 4.26 -17.32
N LYS A 191 -58.23 3.37 -18.26
CA LYS A 191 -58.95 2.12 -18.52
C LYS A 191 -58.39 0.91 -17.78
N MET A 192 -57.11 0.94 -17.43
CA MET A 192 -56.42 -0.16 -16.73
C MET A 192 -56.50 0.02 -15.22
N PHE A 193 -56.56 1.26 -14.72
CA PHE A 193 -56.61 1.56 -13.30
C PHE A 193 -57.75 0.81 -12.58
N PRO A 194 -57.49 0.15 -11.44
CA PRO A 194 -56.26 0.20 -10.63
C PRO A 194 -55.15 -0.78 -11.04
N ASP A 195 -55.35 -1.58 -12.09
CA ASP A 195 -54.33 -2.52 -12.58
C ASP A 195 -53.17 -1.79 -13.28
N GLN A 196 -52.00 -2.43 -13.27
CA GLN A 196 -50.75 -1.86 -13.76
C GLN A 196 -49.86 -2.92 -14.41
N ASP A 197 -49.16 -2.50 -15.46
CA ASP A 197 -48.02 -3.23 -15.98
C ASP A 197 -46.78 -2.87 -15.16
N LEU A 198 -45.99 -3.88 -14.78
CA LEU A 198 -44.79 -3.73 -13.95
C LEU A 198 -43.56 -4.05 -14.78
N GLY A 199 -42.51 -3.22 -14.70
CA GLY A 199 -41.23 -3.47 -15.35
C GLY A 199 -40.05 -3.19 -14.41
N GLY A 200 -38.94 -3.91 -14.58
CA GLY A 200 -37.78 -3.78 -13.69
C GLY A 200 -36.43 -4.10 -14.30
N TRP A 201 -35.37 -3.53 -13.73
CA TRP A 201 -33.98 -3.79 -14.13
C TRP A 201 -33.55 -5.23 -13.81
N SER A 202 -33.73 -5.62 -12.55
CA SER A 202 -33.54 -6.99 -12.08
C SER A 202 -34.90 -7.53 -11.66
N SER A 203 -35.50 -8.36 -12.51
CA SER A 203 -36.89 -8.82 -12.39
C SER A 203 -37.06 -9.86 -11.27
N PRO A 204 -37.91 -9.59 -10.26
CA PRO A 204 -38.30 -10.61 -9.29
C PRO A 204 -39.10 -11.75 -9.90
N ASP A 205 -39.12 -12.89 -9.19
CA ASP A 205 -39.88 -14.09 -9.56
C ASP A 205 -41.38 -14.01 -9.21
N LYS A 206 -41.85 -12.86 -8.71
CA LYS A 206 -43.24 -12.57 -8.36
C LYS A 206 -43.58 -11.12 -8.71
N ALA A 207 -44.86 -10.79 -8.83
CA ALA A 207 -45.35 -9.42 -8.99
C ALA A 207 -45.22 -8.61 -7.67
N SER A 208 -43.98 -8.41 -7.21
CA SER A 208 -43.64 -7.63 -6.01
C SER A 208 -42.23 -7.07 -6.14
N PHE A 209 -42.08 -5.76 -5.99
CA PHE A 209 -40.78 -5.07 -6.06
C PHE A 209 -39.95 -5.22 -4.77
N HIS A 210 -40.60 -5.50 -3.64
CA HIS A 210 -39.97 -5.64 -2.32
C HIS A 210 -39.37 -7.03 -2.06
N ILE A 211 -38.72 -7.61 -3.08
CA ILE A 211 -37.98 -8.88 -3.00
C ILE A 211 -36.49 -8.60 -3.12
N THR A 212 -35.83 -8.40 -1.99
CA THR A 212 -34.52 -7.75 -1.88
C THR A 212 -33.36 -8.58 -2.42
N LYS A 213 -33.53 -9.92 -2.49
CA LYS A 213 -32.52 -10.81 -3.11
C LYS A 213 -32.23 -10.45 -4.57
N PHE A 214 -33.17 -9.81 -5.26
CA PHE A 214 -33.03 -9.39 -6.66
C PHE A 214 -32.38 -8.03 -6.84
N PHE A 215 -32.05 -7.27 -5.79
CA PHE A 215 -31.38 -5.99 -5.96
C PHE A 215 -30.02 -6.19 -6.65
N GLY A 216 -29.76 -5.46 -7.73
CA GLY A 216 -28.52 -5.51 -8.48
C GLY A 216 -27.35 -4.89 -7.73
N HIS A 217 -26.13 -5.14 -8.22
CA HIS A 217 -24.90 -4.61 -7.63
C HIS A 217 -24.54 -3.26 -8.23
N VAL A 218 -24.45 -2.24 -7.39
CA VAL A 218 -24.06 -0.88 -7.79
C VAL A 218 -22.73 -0.52 -7.16
N SER A 219 -21.73 -0.22 -7.98
CA SER A 219 -20.39 0.15 -7.52
C SER A 219 -20.07 1.59 -7.88
N PHE A 220 -19.81 2.42 -6.88
CA PHE A 220 -19.44 3.82 -7.09
C PHE A 220 -17.95 3.90 -7.42
N VAL A 221 -17.61 4.26 -8.66
CA VAL A 221 -16.23 4.17 -9.17
C VAL A 221 -15.62 5.54 -9.44
N LEU A 222 -14.29 5.63 -9.42
CA LEU A 222 -13.59 6.69 -10.13
C LEU A 222 -13.51 6.29 -11.60
N TYR A 223 -13.78 7.21 -12.52
CA TYR A 223 -13.58 6.93 -13.94
C TYR A 223 -12.10 6.61 -14.21
N LEU A 224 -11.77 5.33 -14.33
CA LEU A 224 -10.52 4.85 -14.91
C LEU A 224 -10.78 4.65 -16.41
N PHE A 225 -10.13 5.47 -17.24
CA PHE A 225 -10.04 5.29 -18.68
C PHE A 225 -9.50 3.88 -18.97
N ARG A 226 -10.34 2.97 -19.46
CA ARG A 226 -9.89 1.80 -20.23
C ARG A 226 -10.96 1.33 -21.21
N GLN A 227 -10.91 1.88 -22.43
CA GLN A 227 -11.09 1.23 -23.74
C GLN A 227 -11.42 2.29 -24.79
N GLN A 228 -10.39 2.77 -25.51
CA GLN A 228 -10.46 3.27 -26.90
C GLN A 228 -9.02 3.61 -27.37
N ILE A 229 -8.26 2.56 -27.70
CA ILE A 229 -7.27 2.63 -28.78
C ILE A 229 -7.91 1.81 -29.90
N ILE A 230 -7.90 2.37 -31.11
CA ILE A 230 -8.70 2.00 -32.30
C ILE A 230 -10.04 2.75 -32.36
N ALA A 231 -10.00 4.03 -32.77
CA ALA A 231 -10.72 4.55 -33.94
C ALA A 231 -10.55 6.08 -34.06
N ASN A 232 -10.22 6.51 -35.28
CA ASN A 232 -10.33 7.86 -35.84
C ASN A 232 -9.25 8.90 -35.52
N GLU A 233 -8.16 8.79 -36.29
CA GLU A 233 -7.73 9.93 -37.11
C GLU A 233 -8.77 10.17 -38.22
N SER A 234 -9.31 11.39 -38.31
CA SER A 234 -9.46 12.16 -39.56
C SER A 234 -10.44 13.33 -39.39
N SER A 235 -9.93 14.54 -39.62
CA SER A 235 -10.48 15.57 -40.52
C SER A 235 -10.24 16.97 -39.97
N SER A 236 -9.31 17.65 -40.65
CA SER A 236 -9.06 19.08 -40.57
C SER A 236 -9.99 19.85 -41.52
N SER A 237 -10.46 21.04 -41.13
CA SER A 237 -10.75 22.12 -42.08
C SER A 237 -10.59 23.51 -41.43
N VAL A 238 -10.21 24.49 -42.23
CA VAL A 238 -9.52 25.74 -41.86
C VAL A 238 -10.34 26.99 -42.25
N MET A 239 -10.53 27.91 -41.27
CA MET A 239 -10.62 29.41 -41.26
C MET A 239 -11.53 30.22 -42.23
N PRO A 240 -11.95 31.46 -41.83
CA PRO A 240 -11.18 32.68 -42.15
C PRO A 240 -11.06 33.75 -41.02
N ARG A 241 -10.13 34.71 -41.21
CA ARG A 241 -9.60 35.73 -40.25
C ARG A 241 -10.33 37.09 -40.26
N LYS A 242 -10.24 37.85 -39.15
CA LYS A 242 -9.91 39.30 -39.16
C LYS A 242 -9.43 39.87 -37.80
N GLY A 243 -8.43 40.78 -37.83
CA GLY A 243 -8.16 41.80 -36.79
C GLY A 243 -7.05 41.54 -35.75
N ASN A 244 -5.91 42.24 -35.84
CA ASN A 244 -4.75 42.08 -34.94
C ASN A 244 -4.84 42.89 -33.62
N ARG A 245 -4.75 42.22 -32.46
CA ARG A 245 -4.25 42.79 -31.20
C ARG A 245 -2.90 42.15 -30.82
N LYS A 246 -1.94 42.96 -30.34
CA LYS A 246 -0.65 42.49 -29.83
C LYS A 246 -0.88 41.73 -28.52
N VAL A 247 -0.51 40.46 -28.47
CA VAL A 247 -0.63 39.59 -27.28
C VAL A 247 0.57 39.76 -26.35
N ARG A 248 0.32 40.11 -25.07
CA ARG A 248 1.35 40.28 -24.04
C ARG A 248 1.90 38.94 -23.51
N SER A 249 1.20 37.83 -23.72
CA SER A 249 1.48 36.50 -23.14
C SER A 249 2.26 35.53 -24.06
N GLY A 250 2.75 35.99 -25.22
CA GLY A 250 3.52 35.14 -26.14
C GLY A 250 4.81 34.56 -25.54
N CYS A 251 5.20 33.36 -25.98
CA CYS A 251 6.42 32.67 -25.54
C CYS A 251 7.69 33.47 -25.89
N LEU A 252 8.77 33.25 -25.13
CA LEU A 252 10.03 33.99 -25.28
C LEU A 252 10.67 33.79 -26.65
N THR A 253 10.61 32.57 -27.20
CA THR A 253 11.14 32.24 -28.53
C THR A 253 10.45 33.05 -29.63
N CYS A 254 9.12 33.21 -29.55
CA CYS A 254 8.38 34.02 -30.52
C CYS A 254 8.59 35.53 -30.30
N LYS A 255 8.70 35.98 -29.03
CA LYS A 255 9.01 37.38 -28.71
C LYS A 255 10.39 37.82 -29.19
N ALA A 256 11.43 37.02 -28.96
CA ALA A 256 12.79 37.26 -29.46
C ALA A 256 12.82 37.34 -30.99
N ARG A 257 12.01 36.53 -31.66
CA ARG A 257 11.88 36.53 -33.12
C ARG A 257 10.97 37.64 -33.66
N LYS A 258 10.37 38.48 -32.80
CA LYS A 258 9.37 39.51 -33.16
C LYS A 258 8.21 38.96 -34.00
N VAL A 259 7.84 37.69 -33.79
CA VAL A 259 6.72 37.03 -34.48
C VAL A 259 5.57 36.75 -33.49
N LYS A 260 4.32 36.85 -33.95
CA LYS A 260 3.13 36.57 -33.13
C LYS A 260 3.14 35.11 -32.64
N CYS A 261 3.00 34.91 -31.33
CA CYS A 261 2.86 33.60 -30.70
C CYS A 261 1.38 33.19 -30.69
N ASP A 262 1.12 31.91 -30.91
CA ASP A 262 -0.20 31.28 -30.84
C ASP A 262 -0.60 30.86 -29.41
N GLU A 263 0.30 31.03 -28.43
CA GLU A 263 0.07 30.80 -26.98
C GLU A 263 -0.36 29.37 -26.61
N GLY A 264 -0.27 28.43 -27.56
CA GLY A 264 -0.53 27.01 -27.33
C GLY A 264 0.33 26.43 -26.21
N LYS A 265 -0.30 25.69 -25.31
CA LYS A 265 0.34 24.93 -24.22
C LYS A 265 0.31 23.43 -24.58
N PRO A 266 1.37 22.65 -24.28
CA PRO A 266 2.60 23.01 -23.56
C PRO A 266 3.69 23.67 -24.42
N THR A 267 3.55 23.68 -25.75
CA THR A 267 4.47 24.38 -26.68
C THR A 267 3.65 25.00 -27.81
N CYS A 268 3.98 26.24 -28.20
CA CYS A 268 3.29 26.92 -29.29
C CYS A 268 3.67 26.29 -30.65
N GLN A 269 2.72 26.23 -31.58
CA GLN A 269 2.85 25.53 -32.87
C GLN A 269 4.06 26.01 -33.69
N ARG A 270 4.37 27.31 -33.61
CA ARG A 270 5.55 27.89 -34.28
C ARG A 270 6.89 27.42 -33.72
N CYS A 271 6.94 27.00 -32.46
CA CYS A 271 8.13 26.41 -31.85
C CYS A 271 8.21 24.90 -32.11
N VAL A 272 7.06 24.23 -32.25
CA VAL A 272 6.97 22.81 -32.66
C VAL A 272 7.52 22.63 -34.08
N ILE A 273 7.01 23.41 -35.04
CA ILE A 273 7.45 23.35 -36.44
C ILE A 273 8.93 23.73 -36.61
N GLY A 274 9.46 24.57 -35.71
CA GLY A 274 10.86 24.97 -35.70
C GLY A 274 11.82 23.98 -35.04
N GLY A 275 11.33 22.87 -34.49
CA GLY A 275 12.16 21.81 -33.90
C GLY A 275 13.00 22.23 -32.68
N ARG A 276 12.48 23.08 -31.78
CA ARG A 276 13.27 23.61 -30.64
C ARG A 276 12.70 23.23 -29.26
N PRO A 277 13.57 22.94 -28.26
CA PRO A 277 13.17 22.42 -26.96
C PRO A 277 12.54 23.46 -26.01
N ARG A 278 11.77 22.94 -25.05
CA ARG A 278 10.92 23.62 -24.05
C ARG A 278 11.66 24.75 -23.31
N ASN A 279 11.31 26.01 -23.62
CA ASN A 279 11.72 27.17 -22.82
C ASN A 279 10.54 28.13 -22.62
N HIS A 280 9.56 27.71 -21.81
CA HIS A 280 8.72 28.65 -21.07
C HIS A 280 9.34 28.86 -19.69
N VAL A 281 9.70 30.11 -19.37
CA VAL A 281 10.11 30.51 -18.02
C VAL A 281 8.87 30.44 -17.14
N LEU A 282 8.71 29.32 -16.44
CA LEU A 282 7.96 29.26 -15.20
C LEU A 282 8.81 29.98 -14.13
N GLY A 283 8.15 30.71 -13.21
CA GLY A 283 8.83 31.45 -12.15
C GLY A 283 9.83 30.59 -11.37
N ASN A 284 10.82 31.21 -10.72
CA ASN A 284 11.93 30.52 -10.04
C ASN A 284 11.49 29.38 -9.09
N THR A 285 10.31 29.48 -8.48
CA THR A 285 9.71 28.43 -7.64
C THR A 285 9.29 27.19 -8.42
N ALA A 286 8.63 27.34 -9.56
CA ALA A 286 8.19 26.24 -10.41
C ALA A 286 9.35 25.53 -11.14
N ARG A 287 10.43 26.25 -11.47
CA ARG A 287 11.68 25.64 -11.99
C ARG A 287 12.37 24.76 -10.94
N SER A 288 12.39 25.20 -9.68
CA SER A 288 12.97 24.40 -8.58
C SER A 288 12.14 23.14 -8.32
N GLU A 289 10.81 23.26 -8.28
CA GLU A 289 9.91 22.12 -8.07
C GLU A 289 10.04 21.06 -9.18
N SER A 290 10.10 21.47 -10.45
CA SER A 290 10.30 20.55 -11.57
C SER A 290 11.64 19.82 -11.51
N ARG A 291 12.72 20.50 -11.10
CA ARG A 291 14.04 19.86 -10.91
C ARG A 291 14.01 18.83 -9.78
N THR A 292 13.40 19.17 -8.64
CA THR A 292 13.34 18.28 -7.47
C THR A 292 12.54 17.00 -7.77
N ILE A 293 11.42 17.11 -8.49
CA ILE A 293 10.68 15.93 -8.96
C ILE A 293 11.52 15.14 -9.97
N GLU A 294 12.16 15.80 -10.94
CA GLU A 294 13.02 15.13 -11.92
C GLU A 294 14.16 14.35 -11.26
N PHE A 295 14.80 14.92 -10.23
CA PHE A 295 15.82 14.23 -9.45
C PHE A 295 15.24 13.02 -8.73
N PHE A 296 14.04 13.13 -8.16
CA PHE A 296 13.38 11.98 -7.54
C PHE A 296 13.16 10.86 -8.56
N CYS A 297 12.60 11.16 -9.73
CA CYS A 297 12.33 10.17 -10.77
C CYS A 297 13.58 9.47 -11.28
N LYS A 298 14.65 10.22 -11.56
CA LYS A 298 15.86 9.70 -12.21
C LYS A 298 16.84 9.05 -11.24
N VAL A 299 16.78 9.42 -9.96
CA VAL A 299 17.85 9.12 -9.02
C VAL A 299 17.32 8.48 -7.75
N VAL A 300 16.33 9.09 -7.09
CA VAL A 300 15.89 8.64 -5.77
C VAL A 300 15.04 7.37 -5.90
N ALA A 301 13.94 7.43 -6.65
CA ALA A 301 12.99 6.34 -6.78
C ALA A 301 13.63 4.99 -7.22
N PRO A 302 14.55 4.95 -8.19
CA PRO A 302 15.22 3.70 -8.58
C PRO A 302 16.13 3.09 -7.49
N THR A 303 16.53 3.87 -6.47
CA THR A 303 17.46 3.43 -5.43
C THR A 303 16.79 3.05 -4.12
N LEU A 304 15.57 3.53 -3.84
CA LEU A 304 14.93 3.35 -2.52
C LEU A 304 14.70 1.89 -2.12
N SER A 305 14.40 1.01 -3.09
CA SER A 305 14.13 -0.41 -2.84
C SER A 305 15.37 -1.29 -2.69
N GLY A 306 16.57 -0.76 -2.91
CA GLY A 306 17.81 -1.55 -2.84
C GLY A 306 17.78 -2.75 -3.81
N PRO A 307 17.84 -4.01 -3.33
CA PRO A 307 17.82 -5.21 -4.18
C PRO A 307 16.42 -5.60 -4.68
N ILE A 308 15.36 -4.94 -4.21
CA ILE A 308 13.97 -5.28 -4.55
C ILE A 308 13.54 -4.48 -5.80
N ASP A 309 12.55 -4.99 -6.54
CA ASP A 309 11.96 -4.31 -7.69
C ASP A 309 11.51 -2.87 -7.32
N PRO A 310 12.06 -1.83 -7.99
CA PRO A 310 11.76 -0.44 -7.69
C PRO A 310 10.40 0.03 -8.23
N TYR A 311 9.58 -0.83 -8.85
CA TYR A 311 8.29 -0.47 -9.46
C TYR A 311 7.39 0.37 -8.55
N PHE A 312 7.32 0.04 -7.26
CA PHE A 312 6.51 0.79 -6.30
C PHE A 312 6.91 2.28 -6.24
N TRP A 313 8.21 2.57 -6.11
CA TRP A 313 8.70 3.95 -6.01
C TRP A 313 8.72 4.67 -7.36
N THR A 314 9.08 3.95 -8.42
CA THR A 314 9.27 4.51 -9.76
C THR A 314 7.97 4.72 -10.53
N HIS A 315 6.89 4.01 -10.17
CA HIS A 315 5.61 4.12 -10.88
C HIS A 315 4.49 4.52 -9.93
N ILE A 316 4.26 3.75 -8.86
CA ILE A 316 3.10 3.96 -7.98
C ILE A 316 3.23 5.29 -7.23
N VAL A 317 4.32 5.51 -6.50
CA VAL A 317 4.53 6.76 -5.74
C VAL A 317 4.54 7.98 -6.66
N LEU A 318 5.13 7.86 -7.86
CA LEU A 318 5.11 8.94 -8.86
C LEU A 318 3.71 9.27 -9.35
N GLN A 319 2.90 8.26 -9.68
CA GLN A 319 1.51 8.45 -10.11
C GLN A 319 0.69 9.18 -9.03
N PHE A 320 0.84 8.79 -7.77
CA PHE A 320 0.18 9.48 -6.65
C PHE A 320 0.71 10.90 -6.45
N SER A 321 2.00 11.15 -6.71
CA SER A 321 2.57 12.51 -6.59
C SER A 321 2.01 13.51 -7.60
N GLU A 322 1.43 13.06 -8.71
CA GLU A 322 0.76 13.91 -9.69
C GLU A 322 -0.69 14.24 -9.30
N ILE A 323 -1.33 13.37 -8.51
CA ILE A 323 -2.76 13.45 -8.19
C ILE A 323 -2.99 14.01 -6.78
N GLU A 324 -2.12 13.66 -5.82
CA GLU A 324 -2.29 13.96 -4.40
C GLU A 324 -1.24 14.99 -3.91
N PRO A 325 -1.65 16.22 -3.56
CA PRO A 325 -0.73 17.28 -3.13
C PRO A 325 0.14 16.91 -1.92
N ALA A 326 -0.43 16.15 -0.96
CA ALA A 326 0.32 15.66 0.20
C ALA A 326 1.48 14.76 -0.23
N VAL A 327 1.23 13.82 -1.15
CA VAL A 327 2.24 12.92 -1.70
C VAL A 327 3.28 13.69 -2.50
N ARG A 328 2.86 14.65 -3.32
CA ARG A 328 3.76 15.53 -4.09
C ARG A 328 4.76 16.24 -3.18
N HIS A 329 4.27 16.84 -2.09
CA HIS A 329 5.11 17.52 -1.12
C HIS A 329 6.03 16.56 -0.36
N SER A 330 5.57 15.36 -0.01
CA SER A 330 6.42 14.33 0.59
C SER A 330 7.55 13.88 -0.33
N VAL A 331 7.26 13.63 -1.61
CA VAL A 331 8.26 13.26 -2.64
C VAL A 331 9.32 14.36 -2.81
N MET A 332 8.91 15.63 -2.85
CA MET A 332 9.85 16.75 -2.90
C MET A 332 10.73 16.86 -1.65
N THR A 333 10.17 16.56 -0.49
CA THR A 333 10.91 16.51 0.78
C THR A 333 11.98 15.42 0.73
N ILE A 334 11.59 14.19 0.38
CA ILE A 334 12.51 13.05 0.24
C ILE A 334 13.63 13.38 -0.75
N SER A 335 13.27 13.93 -1.91
CA SER A 335 14.23 14.32 -2.95
C SER A 335 15.26 15.33 -2.46
N SER A 336 14.81 16.38 -1.77
CA SER A 336 15.68 17.43 -1.22
C SER A 336 16.62 16.91 -0.14
N LEU A 337 16.12 16.03 0.75
CA LEU A 337 16.93 15.38 1.79
C LEU A 337 17.98 14.43 1.19
N PHE A 338 17.61 13.69 0.14
CA PHE A 338 18.51 12.79 -0.55
C PHE A 338 19.63 13.55 -1.30
N GLU A 339 19.31 14.68 -1.94
CA GLU A 339 20.33 15.58 -2.53
C GLU A 339 21.32 16.08 -1.48
N ASN A 340 20.83 16.41 -0.28
CA ASN A 340 21.68 16.88 0.82
C ASN A 340 22.62 15.80 1.36
N ARG A 341 22.17 14.53 1.40
CA ARG A 341 23.04 13.41 1.80
C ARG A 341 24.20 13.18 0.84
N ARG A 342 23.96 13.35 -0.46
CA ARG A 342 25.01 13.21 -1.50
C ARG A 342 25.98 14.39 -1.57
N SER A 343 25.65 15.53 -0.95
CA SER A 343 26.50 16.71 -0.96
C SER A 343 27.63 16.54 0.06
N PRO A 344 28.91 16.59 -0.33
CA PRO A 344 30.02 16.50 0.61
C PRO A 344 30.08 17.71 1.56
N ASP A 345 29.60 18.87 1.11
CA ASP A 345 29.49 20.08 1.93
C ASP A 345 28.08 20.22 2.51
N LYS A 346 27.93 19.74 3.74
CA LYS A 346 26.68 19.80 4.52
C LYS A 346 26.43 21.17 5.17
N SER A 347 27.44 22.04 5.19
CA SER A 347 27.37 23.37 5.84
C SER A 347 27.23 24.52 4.82
N SER A 348 27.34 24.23 3.53
CA SER A 348 27.09 25.20 2.46
C SER A 348 25.72 25.88 2.57
N ALA A 349 25.65 27.14 2.12
CA ALA A 349 24.38 27.87 1.99
C ALA A 349 23.34 27.11 1.16
N LEU A 350 23.79 26.32 0.18
CA LEU A 350 22.95 25.44 -0.65
C LEU A 350 22.35 24.27 0.16
N ALA A 351 23.13 23.63 1.03
CA ALA A 351 22.64 22.56 1.90
C ALA A 351 21.59 23.07 2.91
N ILE A 352 21.86 24.24 3.51
CA ILE A 352 20.91 24.94 4.40
C ILE A 352 19.62 25.28 3.63
N GLN A 353 19.74 25.85 2.43
CA GLN A 353 18.59 26.18 1.60
C GLN A 353 17.74 24.95 1.26
N ARG A 354 18.37 23.82 0.91
CA ARG A 354 17.66 22.56 0.64
C ARG A 354 16.96 21.99 1.88
N ASN A 355 17.55 22.10 3.07
CA ASN A 355 16.90 21.70 4.33
C ASN A 355 15.66 22.57 4.61
N VAL A 356 15.75 23.88 4.39
CA VAL A 356 14.61 24.80 4.52
C VAL A 356 13.50 24.45 3.52
N VAL A 357 13.87 24.12 2.28
CA VAL A 357 12.91 23.67 1.25
C VAL A 357 12.25 22.34 1.63
N ALA A 358 13.02 21.38 2.14
CA ALA A 358 12.52 20.10 2.62
C ALA A 358 11.50 20.31 3.75
N LEU A 359 11.85 21.08 4.79
CA LEU A 359 10.97 21.37 5.91
C LEU A 359 9.68 22.11 5.48
N LYS A 360 9.80 23.04 4.51
CA LYS A 360 8.65 23.74 3.95
C LYS A 360 7.66 22.78 3.30
N HIS A 361 8.15 21.85 2.49
CA HIS A 361 7.31 20.85 1.83
C HIS A 361 6.78 19.82 2.82
N TYR A 362 7.56 19.40 3.81
CA TYR A 362 7.09 18.48 4.84
C TYR A 362 5.91 19.06 5.62
N ASN A 363 6.04 20.30 6.10
CA ASN A 363 4.94 21.02 6.76
C ASN A 363 3.75 21.26 5.82
N ALA A 364 4.00 21.44 4.51
CA ALA A 364 2.92 21.54 3.53
C ALA A 364 2.16 20.22 3.38
N ALA A 365 2.85 19.08 3.35
CA ALA A 365 2.21 17.76 3.32
C ALA A 365 1.32 17.54 4.55
N ILE A 366 1.79 17.88 5.75
CA ILE A 366 1.01 17.80 6.99
C ILE A 366 -0.24 18.69 6.91
N ARG A 367 -0.11 19.94 6.45
CA ARG A 367 -1.27 20.83 6.28
C ARG A 367 -2.30 20.30 5.29
N GLN A 368 -1.87 19.64 4.22
CA GLN A 368 -2.79 19.01 3.27
C GLN A 368 -3.58 17.86 3.92
N LEU A 369 -2.95 17.11 4.82
CA LEU A 369 -3.61 16.03 5.58
C LEU A 369 -4.50 16.53 6.72
N GLN A 370 -4.24 17.74 7.23
CA GLN A 370 -5.06 18.42 8.25
C GLN A 370 -6.20 19.24 7.63
N SER A 371 -6.40 19.16 6.31
CA SER A 371 -7.52 19.84 5.66
C SER A 371 -8.86 19.29 6.16
N PRO A 372 -9.99 20.03 6.02
CA PRO A 372 -11.30 19.58 6.46
C PRO A 372 -11.78 18.27 5.80
N LYS A 373 -11.17 17.91 4.66
CA LYS A 373 -11.38 16.62 3.99
C LYS A 373 -10.48 15.57 4.62
N SER A 374 -11.06 14.57 5.26
CA SER A 374 -10.32 13.45 5.82
C SER A 374 -9.58 12.69 4.70
N PRO A 375 -8.29 12.34 4.88
CA PRO A 375 -7.58 11.52 3.91
C PRO A 375 -8.19 10.12 3.88
N ASP A 376 -8.38 9.55 2.69
CA ASP A 376 -8.80 8.15 2.58
C ASP A 376 -7.71 7.20 3.11
N LEU A 377 -8.07 5.93 3.32
CA LEU A 377 -7.15 4.94 3.88
C LEU A 377 -5.88 4.77 3.02
N ILE A 378 -6.00 4.79 1.69
CA ILE A 378 -4.86 4.63 0.78
C ILE A 378 -3.90 5.81 0.92
N LEU A 379 -4.41 7.04 0.90
CA LEU A 379 -3.63 8.25 1.08
C LEU A 379 -3.00 8.30 2.46
N THR A 380 -3.73 7.90 3.51
CA THR A 380 -3.22 7.83 4.88
C THR A 380 -2.07 6.84 4.99
N LEU A 381 -2.23 5.61 4.47
CA LEU A 381 -1.18 4.60 4.49
C LEU A 381 0.04 5.00 3.65
N LEU A 382 -0.18 5.54 2.45
CA LEU A 382 0.89 6.00 1.58
C LEU A 382 1.66 7.18 2.22
N THR A 383 0.97 8.13 2.84
CA THR A 383 1.64 9.25 3.53
C THR A 383 2.33 8.81 4.82
N CYS A 384 1.78 7.84 5.57
CA CYS A 384 2.50 7.20 6.67
C CYS A 384 3.82 6.61 6.17
N LEU A 385 3.79 5.81 5.10
CA LEU A 385 4.99 5.21 4.50
C LEU A 385 6.01 6.26 4.04
N LEU A 386 5.56 7.34 3.39
CA LEU A 386 6.44 8.42 2.95
C LEU A 386 7.03 9.19 4.14
N PHE A 387 6.25 9.36 5.22
CA PHE A 387 6.73 9.98 6.45
C PHE A 387 7.72 9.09 7.19
N VAL A 388 7.56 7.76 7.18
CA VAL A 388 8.62 6.84 7.64
C VAL A 388 9.92 7.13 6.88
N CYS A 389 9.86 7.27 5.55
CA CYS A 389 11.06 7.57 4.74
C CYS A 389 11.68 8.93 5.08
N ILE A 390 10.87 9.99 5.22
CA ILE A 390 11.34 11.32 5.62
C ILE A 390 12.01 11.28 7.01
N GLU A 391 11.38 10.62 7.98
CA GLU A 391 11.90 10.56 9.35
C GLU A 391 13.15 9.69 9.46
N VAL A 392 13.27 8.61 8.69
CA VAL A 392 14.52 7.84 8.54
C VAL A 392 15.63 8.72 7.95
N LEU A 393 15.32 9.53 6.93
CA LEU A 393 16.28 10.44 6.31
C LEU A 393 16.72 11.54 7.29
N HIS A 394 15.81 12.03 8.14
CA HIS A 394 16.11 12.96 9.23
C HIS A 394 16.84 12.32 10.42
N SER A 395 16.96 10.99 10.47
CA SER A 395 17.51 10.24 11.61
C SER A 395 16.64 10.31 12.88
N ASN A 396 15.33 10.52 12.72
CA ASN A 396 14.33 10.50 13.79
C ASN A 396 13.70 9.10 13.90
N SER A 397 14.47 8.12 14.40
CA SER A 397 14.06 6.71 14.45
C SER A 397 12.73 6.49 15.16
N ASP A 398 12.50 7.14 16.30
CA ASP A 398 11.30 6.90 17.11
C ASP A 398 10.02 7.39 16.42
N VAL A 399 10.11 8.49 15.66
CA VAL A 399 8.98 9.00 14.88
C VAL A 399 8.72 8.10 13.68
N ALA A 400 9.77 7.65 12.99
CA ALA A 400 9.67 6.70 11.88
C ALA A 400 9.00 5.39 12.33
N ILE A 401 9.43 4.84 13.47
CA ILE A 401 8.87 3.63 14.06
C ILE A 401 7.38 3.82 14.41
N ARG A 402 7.00 4.96 14.99
CA ARG A 402 5.58 5.28 15.28
C ARG A 402 4.72 5.39 14.03
N HIS A 403 5.21 6.03 12.95
CA HIS A 403 4.50 6.06 11.67
C HIS A 403 4.34 4.65 11.08
N CYS A 404 5.35 3.80 11.24
CA CYS A 404 5.30 2.41 10.82
C CYS A 404 4.23 1.63 11.59
N TYR A 405 4.20 1.72 12.93
CA TYR A 405 3.15 1.10 13.76
C TYR A 405 1.75 1.55 13.34
N HIS A 406 1.55 2.86 13.14
CA HIS A 406 0.25 3.38 12.78
C HIS A 406 -0.23 2.83 11.43
N GLY A 407 0.65 2.80 10.42
CA GLY A 407 0.32 2.23 9.11
C GLY A 407 0.03 0.73 9.15
N ILE A 408 0.82 -0.04 9.91
CA ILE A 408 0.60 -1.49 10.09
C ILE A 408 -0.71 -1.75 10.82
N ASN A 409 -1.00 -1.02 11.90
CA ASN A 409 -2.25 -1.18 12.64
C ASN A 409 -3.47 -0.79 11.81
N LEU A 410 -3.38 0.28 11.01
CA LEU A 410 -4.45 0.64 10.07
C LEU A 410 -4.72 -0.48 9.07
N LEU A 411 -3.68 -1.07 8.46
CA LEU A 411 -3.84 -2.23 7.58
C LEU A 411 -4.48 -3.44 8.28
N GLY A 412 -4.24 -3.61 9.58
CA GLY A 412 -4.72 -4.77 10.33
C GLY A 412 -6.14 -4.61 10.89
N THR A 413 -6.65 -3.38 10.97
CA THR A 413 -7.92 -3.05 11.62
C THR A 413 -8.95 -2.45 10.68
N SER A 414 -8.51 -1.91 9.55
CA SER A 414 -9.37 -1.29 8.54
C SER A 414 -9.40 -2.23 7.34
N ASP A 415 -10.50 -2.96 7.11
CA ASP A 415 -10.71 -3.88 5.98
C ASP A 415 -10.15 -3.27 4.67
N PRO A 416 -8.88 -3.55 4.32
CA PRO A 416 -8.15 -2.66 3.44
C PRO A 416 -8.55 -2.98 2.00
N PRO A 417 -8.76 -1.97 1.13
CA PRO A 417 -9.06 -2.22 -0.27
C PRO A 417 -8.00 -3.15 -0.90
N ASP A 418 -8.40 -4.01 -1.83
CA ASP A 418 -7.51 -4.95 -2.54
C ASP A 418 -6.24 -4.27 -3.08
N TRP A 419 -6.37 -3.02 -3.53
CA TRP A 419 -5.23 -2.22 -3.97
C TRP A 419 -4.18 -2.00 -2.87
N ALA A 420 -4.60 -1.65 -1.65
CA ALA A 420 -3.70 -1.43 -0.52
C ALA A 420 -3.04 -2.75 -0.09
N THR A 421 -3.82 -3.83 -0.05
CA THR A 421 -3.34 -5.20 0.18
C THR A 421 -2.31 -5.63 -0.88
N ARG A 422 -2.51 -5.27 -2.14
CA ARG A 422 -1.60 -5.65 -3.23
C ARG A 422 -0.32 -4.83 -3.28
N PHE A 423 -0.38 -3.51 -3.05
CA PHE A 423 0.74 -2.61 -3.31
C PHE A 423 1.39 -2.02 -2.05
N LEU A 424 0.63 -1.79 -0.97
CA LEU A 424 1.15 -1.20 0.27
C LEU A 424 1.54 -2.26 1.30
N MET A 425 0.71 -3.30 1.47
CA MET A 425 0.97 -4.35 2.47
C MET A 425 2.34 -5.04 2.30
N PRO A 426 2.82 -5.38 1.07
CA PRO A 426 4.17 -5.94 0.93
C PRO A 426 5.26 -4.98 1.42
N VAL A 427 5.11 -3.68 1.16
CA VAL A 427 6.07 -2.67 1.63
C VAL A 427 6.00 -2.54 3.15
N PHE A 428 4.80 -2.48 3.74
CA PHE A 428 4.63 -2.45 5.20
C PHE A 428 5.16 -3.71 5.90
N ARG A 429 5.02 -4.89 5.29
CA ARG A 429 5.61 -6.14 5.79
C ARG A 429 7.15 -6.09 5.78
N ARG A 430 7.77 -5.41 4.82
CA ARG A 430 9.23 -5.20 4.85
C ARG A 430 9.63 -4.09 5.83
N LEU A 431 8.79 -3.08 6.02
CA LEU A 431 9.03 -2.01 6.97
C LEU A 431 8.77 -2.41 8.43
N SER A 432 7.97 -3.45 8.69
CA SER A 432 7.74 -3.97 10.06
C SER A 432 9.03 -4.42 10.74
N LEU A 433 10.09 -4.67 9.98
CA LEU A 433 11.41 -4.96 10.51
C LEU A 433 11.98 -3.80 11.34
N LEU A 434 11.62 -2.54 11.02
CA LEU A 434 12.06 -1.38 11.81
C LEU A 434 11.62 -1.49 13.27
N PRO A 435 10.31 -1.61 13.58
CA PRO A 435 9.87 -1.77 14.95
C PRO A 435 10.35 -3.08 15.61
N PHE A 436 10.56 -4.18 14.87
CA PHE A 436 11.09 -5.42 15.47
C PHE A 436 12.56 -5.34 15.89
N TYR A 437 13.40 -4.63 15.13
CA TYR A 437 14.83 -4.53 15.42
C TYR A 437 15.21 -3.29 16.24
N PHE A 438 14.49 -2.18 16.08
CA PHE A 438 14.84 -0.88 16.66
C PHE A 438 13.76 -0.29 17.58
N GLY A 439 12.57 -0.87 17.63
CA GLY A 439 11.47 -0.42 18.47
C GLY A 439 11.11 -1.41 19.59
N ASP A 440 10.05 -1.08 20.32
CA ASP A 440 9.42 -2.02 21.23
C ASP A 440 8.58 -3.02 20.40
N SER A 441 8.94 -4.30 20.41
CA SER A 441 8.23 -5.30 19.61
C SER A 441 6.86 -5.69 20.19
N GLN A 442 6.54 -5.34 21.44
CA GLN A 442 5.29 -5.74 22.11
C GLN A 442 4.01 -5.28 21.38
N PRO A 443 3.89 -4.03 20.89
CA PRO A 443 2.70 -3.56 20.19
C PRO A 443 2.39 -4.29 18.87
N LEU A 444 3.36 -5.01 18.28
CA LEU A 444 3.18 -5.75 17.03
C LEU A 444 3.11 -7.27 17.19
N ALA A 445 3.35 -7.79 18.40
CA ALA A 445 3.45 -9.22 18.67
C ALA A 445 2.16 -10.01 18.36
N CYS A 446 1.04 -9.36 18.03
CA CYS A 446 -0.21 -9.99 17.61
C CYS A 446 -0.92 -9.24 16.45
N CYS A 447 -0.23 -8.37 15.70
CA CYS A 447 -0.92 -7.54 14.70
C CYS A 447 -1.37 -8.38 13.48
N PRO A 448 -2.68 -8.44 13.16
CA PRO A 448 -3.19 -9.25 12.06
C PRO A 448 -2.60 -8.87 10.69
N ALA A 449 -2.25 -7.61 10.44
CA ALA A 449 -1.65 -7.19 9.17
C ALA A 449 -0.31 -7.86 8.83
N LEU A 450 0.41 -8.34 9.85
CA LEU A 450 1.72 -8.97 9.69
C LEU A 450 1.61 -10.49 9.58
N THR A 451 0.54 -11.07 10.12
CA THR A 451 0.32 -12.52 10.16
C THR A 451 -0.73 -12.99 9.14
N GLN A 452 -1.60 -12.08 8.69
CA GLN A 452 -2.67 -12.33 7.72
C GLN A 452 -2.59 -11.34 6.52
N PRO A 453 -3.02 -11.77 5.32
CA PRO A 453 -3.29 -13.16 4.96
C PRO A 453 -2.02 -14.01 5.07
N SER A 454 -2.22 -15.28 5.42
CA SER A 454 -1.14 -16.27 5.52
C SER A 454 -0.33 -16.37 4.22
N PRO A 455 0.94 -16.80 4.27
CA PRO A 455 1.76 -16.92 3.07
C PRO A 455 1.06 -17.76 2.00
N THR A 456 0.81 -17.17 0.82
CA THR A 456 0.27 -17.91 -0.32
C THR A 456 1.44 -18.62 -1.00
N ILE A 457 1.43 -19.95 -0.96
CA ILE A 457 2.44 -20.79 -1.60
C ILE A 457 1.68 -21.78 -2.48
N THR A 458 1.78 -21.58 -3.79
CA THR A 458 1.22 -22.47 -4.81
C THR A 458 2.16 -23.66 -5.05
N SER A 459 1.80 -24.58 -5.94
CA SER A 459 2.70 -25.64 -6.37
C SER A 459 3.92 -25.10 -7.12
N SER A 460 3.78 -24.03 -7.90
CA SER A 460 4.89 -23.36 -8.60
C SER A 460 4.58 -21.86 -8.65
N PHE A 461 5.59 -21.01 -8.46
CA PHE A 461 5.41 -19.56 -8.57
C PHE A 461 5.28 -19.13 -10.03
N SER A 462 4.58 -18.02 -10.28
CA SER A 462 4.44 -17.41 -11.60
C SER A 462 5.51 -16.34 -11.89
N SER A 463 6.16 -15.82 -10.85
CA SER A 463 7.19 -14.79 -10.94
C SER A 463 8.06 -14.71 -9.68
N TYR A 464 9.27 -14.15 -9.81
CA TYR A 464 10.11 -13.82 -8.65
C TYR A 464 9.44 -12.82 -7.69
N PHE A 465 8.56 -11.95 -8.19
CA PHE A 465 7.79 -11.04 -7.34
C PHE A 465 6.82 -11.79 -6.42
N GLU A 466 6.13 -12.80 -6.94
CA GLU A 466 5.24 -13.65 -6.13
C GLU A 466 6.03 -14.42 -5.05
N ALA A 467 7.17 -15.00 -5.44
CA ALA A 467 8.08 -15.66 -4.50
C ALA A 467 8.57 -14.70 -3.39
N GLN A 468 8.90 -13.45 -3.77
CA GLN A 468 9.33 -12.40 -2.84
C GLN A 468 8.22 -12.04 -1.84
N VAL A 469 7.00 -11.79 -2.31
CA VAL A 469 5.86 -11.44 -1.43
C VAL A 469 5.56 -12.57 -0.45
N SER A 470 5.69 -13.83 -0.89
CA SER A 470 5.50 -15.00 -0.04
C SER A 470 6.59 -15.14 1.03
N ILE A 471 7.87 -14.99 0.68
CA ILE A 471 8.97 -15.08 1.67
C ILE A 471 8.97 -13.88 2.64
N ASP A 472 8.55 -12.68 2.19
CA ASP A 472 8.38 -11.51 3.07
C ASP A 472 7.37 -11.82 4.20
N ALA A 473 6.28 -12.55 3.88
CA ALA A 473 5.29 -12.97 4.86
C ALA A 473 5.86 -14.01 5.85
N ILE A 474 6.61 -14.99 5.35
CA ILE A 474 7.28 -15.99 6.20
C ILE A 474 8.31 -15.32 7.12
N TYR A 475 9.04 -14.32 6.62
CA TYR A 475 10.02 -13.59 7.41
C TYR A 475 9.38 -12.81 8.56
N ASN A 476 8.20 -12.21 8.33
CA ASN A 476 7.42 -11.56 9.39
C ASN A 476 7.01 -12.54 10.50
N LEU A 477 6.48 -13.71 10.13
CA LEU A 477 6.16 -14.77 11.10
C LEU A 477 7.40 -15.21 11.88
N THR A 478 8.52 -15.38 11.17
CA THR A 478 9.79 -15.83 11.74
C THR A 478 10.35 -14.82 12.74
N ILE A 479 10.40 -13.53 12.37
CA ILE A 479 10.96 -12.51 13.25
C ILE A 479 10.09 -12.30 14.48
N GLN A 480 8.76 -12.37 14.33
CA GLN A 480 7.82 -12.28 15.45
C GLN A 480 8.05 -13.43 16.43
N LEU A 481 8.12 -14.67 15.95
CA LEU A 481 8.41 -15.85 16.77
C LEU A 481 9.79 -15.74 17.45
N PHE A 482 10.81 -15.33 16.70
CA PHE A 482 12.17 -15.17 17.20
C PHE A 482 12.27 -14.11 18.31
N ARG A 483 11.52 -13.01 18.19
CA ARG A 483 11.46 -11.94 19.20
C ARG A 483 10.69 -12.37 20.44
N GLN A 484 9.55 -13.04 20.28
CA GLN A 484 8.73 -13.55 21.38
C GLN A 484 9.50 -14.59 22.23
N THR A 485 10.43 -15.31 21.63
CA THR A 485 11.25 -16.35 22.29
C THR A 485 12.57 -15.83 22.87
N GLY A 486 12.76 -14.51 22.98
CA GLY A 486 13.98 -13.90 23.52
C GLY A 486 14.39 -14.46 24.91
N GLU A 487 13.43 -14.65 25.81
CA GLU A 487 13.66 -15.20 27.16
C GLU A 487 14.17 -16.64 27.16
N PHE A 488 13.83 -17.44 26.14
CA PHE A 488 14.30 -18.82 25.98
C PHE A 488 15.69 -18.92 25.35
N ARG A 489 16.24 -17.81 24.85
CA ARG A 489 17.60 -17.77 24.30
C ARG A 489 18.55 -17.01 25.19
N LEU A 490 18.12 -15.85 25.69
CA LEU A 490 18.98 -14.90 26.41
C LEU A 490 18.56 -14.67 27.86
N GLY A 491 17.36 -15.10 28.24
CA GLY A 491 16.77 -14.82 29.55
C GLY A 491 16.72 -16.03 30.49
N LYS A 492 15.85 -15.92 31.50
CA LYS A 492 15.76 -16.93 32.58
C LYS A 492 15.17 -18.26 32.13
N MET A 493 14.48 -18.27 31.00
CA MET A 493 13.81 -19.46 30.47
C MET A 493 14.71 -20.30 29.56
N ARG A 494 16.00 -19.97 29.41
CA ARG A 494 16.94 -20.62 28.48
C ARG A 494 17.02 -22.15 28.57
N TYR A 495 16.83 -22.71 29.76
CA TYR A 495 16.88 -24.15 29.99
C TYR A 495 15.51 -24.79 30.18
N GLN A 496 14.45 -24.01 30.02
CA GLN A 496 13.08 -24.50 30.12
C GLN A 496 12.64 -25.11 28.77
N PRO A 497 11.75 -26.12 28.79
CA PRO A 497 11.17 -26.64 27.57
C PRO A 497 10.32 -25.57 26.86
N GLY A 498 10.30 -25.64 25.53
CA GLY A 498 9.47 -24.76 24.72
C GLY A 498 7.97 -25.05 24.92
N PRO A 499 7.12 -24.02 25.08
CA PRO A 499 5.67 -24.20 25.14
C PRO A 499 5.13 -24.88 23.86
N PRO A 500 4.13 -25.78 23.98
CA PRO A 500 3.55 -26.47 22.82
C PRO A 500 3.05 -25.54 21.72
N GLU A 501 2.51 -24.38 22.07
CA GLU A 501 1.99 -23.38 21.12
C GLU A 501 3.12 -22.76 20.28
N ILE A 502 4.27 -22.46 20.92
CA ILE A 502 5.44 -21.92 20.23
C ILE A 502 6.04 -22.97 19.29
N LEU A 503 6.09 -24.23 19.72
CA LEU A 503 6.54 -25.35 18.88
C LEU A 503 5.60 -25.58 17.69
N ALA A 504 4.28 -25.42 17.87
CA ALA A 504 3.31 -25.53 16.78
C ALA A 504 3.51 -24.43 15.73
N GLU A 505 3.70 -23.17 16.15
CA GLU A 505 3.99 -22.07 15.24
C GLU A 505 5.35 -22.23 14.54
N GLN A 506 6.37 -22.71 15.25
CA GLN A 506 7.67 -23.06 14.65
C GLN A 506 7.50 -24.10 13.54
N ASN A 507 6.77 -25.18 13.81
CA ASN A 507 6.51 -26.25 12.83
C ASN A 507 5.76 -25.71 11.60
N LYS A 508 4.80 -24.81 11.81
CA LYS A 508 4.07 -24.16 10.71
C LYS A 508 4.99 -23.32 9.83
N ILE A 509 5.91 -22.55 10.42
CA ILE A 509 6.92 -21.78 9.66
C ILE A 509 7.84 -22.72 8.87
N HIS A 510 8.30 -23.82 9.47
CA HIS A 510 9.11 -24.82 8.77
C HIS A 510 8.38 -25.49 7.60
N GLN A 511 7.07 -25.76 7.75
CA GLN A 511 6.24 -26.24 6.65
C GLN A 511 6.15 -25.22 5.52
N TYR A 512 5.90 -23.94 5.84
CA TYR A 512 5.90 -22.88 4.82
C TYR A 512 7.27 -22.75 4.12
N LEU A 513 8.38 -22.80 4.85
CA LEU A 513 9.72 -22.75 4.25
C LEU A 513 9.98 -23.94 3.31
N THR A 514 9.55 -25.14 3.70
CA THR A 514 9.69 -26.35 2.87
C THR A 514 8.86 -26.24 1.59
N GLN A 515 7.61 -25.79 1.71
CA GLN A 515 6.72 -25.57 0.56
C GLN A 515 7.26 -24.48 -0.36
N TRP A 516 7.71 -23.34 0.22
CA TRP A 516 8.26 -22.22 -0.53
C TRP A 516 9.49 -22.64 -1.33
N LYS A 517 10.44 -23.37 -0.70
CA LYS A 517 11.64 -23.87 -1.39
C LYS A 517 11.28 -24.79 -2.55
N SER A 518 10.37 -25.74 -2.31
CA SER A 518 9.93 -26.69 -3.35
C SER A 518 9.24 -25.97 -4.53
N ALA A 519 8.40 -24.97 -4.25
CA ALA A 519 7.72 -24.18 -5.27
C ALA A 519 8.71 -23.28 -6.05
N PHE A 520 9.72 -22.74 -5.37
CA PHE A 520 10.77 -21.93 -5.98
C PHE A 520 11.65 -22.76 -6.91
N GLU A 521 12.16 -23.90 -6.45
CA GLU A 521 12.99 -24.80 -7.26
C GLU A 521 12.23 -25.32 -8.50
N ARG A 522 10.93 -25.62 -8.34
CA ARG A 522 10.06 -26.00 -9.47
C ARG A 522 9.93 -24.86 -10.48
N PHE A 523 9.60 -23.65 -10.02
CA PHE A 523 9.52 -22.47 -10.88
C PHE A 523 10.83 -22.22 -11.66
N GLU A 524 11.99 -22.37 -11.00
CA GLU A 524 13.30 -22.23 -11.65
C GLU A 524 13.56 -23.32 -12.70
N SER A 525 13.12 -24.56 -12.45
CA SER A 525 13.28 -25.65 -13.41
C SER A 525 12.39 -25.51 -14.64
N GLU A 526 11.22 -24.89 -14.49
CA GLU A 526 10.21 -24.71 -15.53
C GLU A 526 10.45 -23.45 -16.38
N THR A 527 11.23 -22.48 -15.89
CA THR A 527 11.41 -21.17 -16.51
C THR A 527 12.81 -21.00 -17.10
N PRO A 528 12.95 -20.88 -18.44
CA PRO A 528 14.24 -20.52 -19.05
C PRO A 528 14.69 -19.13 -18.59
N VAL A 529 15.85 -19.05 -17.93
CA VAL A 529 16.33 -17.80 -17.32
C VAL A 529 17.01 -16.92 -18.36
N ASP A 530 16.45 -15.73 -18.59
CA ASP A 530 17.18 -14.62 -19.22
C ASP A 530 18.20 -14.04 -18.22
N ILE A 531 19.47 -13.95 -18.63
CA ILE A 531 20.63 -13.66 -17.77
C ILE A 531 20.78 -12.15 -17.55
N SER A 532 19.67 -11.42 -17.41
CA SER A 532 19.75 -10.01 -17.06
C SER A 532 20.25 -9.85 -15.61
N PRO A 533 21.07 -8.84 -15.29
CA PRO A 533 21.49 -8.56 -13.91
C PRO A 533 20.31 -8.37 -12.95
N ALA A 534 19.21 -7.76 -13.41
CA ALA A 534 18.01 -7.57 -12.60
C ALA A 534 17.34 -8.92 -12.25
N THR A 535 17.22 -9.82 -13.23
CA THR A 535 16.67 -11.17 -13.01
C THR A 535 17.48 -11.96 -11.99
N LYS A 536 18.82 -11.87 -12.04
CA LYS A 536 19.70 -12.52 -11.04
C LYS A 536 19.47 -12.00 -9.63
N ILE A 537 19.28 -10.69 -9.46
CA ILE A 537 19.00 -10.10 -8.14
C ILE A 537 17.63 -10.59 -7.65
N SER A 538 16.58 -10.52 -8.48
CA SER A 538 15.23 -10.98 -8.12
C SER A 538 15.17 -12.48 -7.80
N ARG A 539 16.10 -13.26 -8.32
CA ARG A 539 16.28 -14.68 -7.97
C ARG A 539 16.98 -14.87 -6.63
N ILE A 540 18.14 -14.24 -6.44
CA ILE A 540 19.03 -14.50 -5.30
C ILE A 540 18.48 -13.91 -4.01
N TRP A 541 17.87 -12.72 -4.08
CA TRP A 541 17.39 -12.00 -2.91
C TRP A 541 16.36 -12.79 -2.06
N PRO A 542 15.29 -13.38 -2.63
CA PRO A 542 14.37 -14.23 -1.88
C PRO A 542 15.05 -15.41 -1.18
N PHE A 543 16.06 -16.03 -1.82
CA PHE A 543 16.83 -17.13 -1.22
C PHE A 543 17.64 -16.70 0.01
N GLN A 544 18.18 -15.49 0.01
CA GLN A 544 18.88 -14.94 1.19
C GLN A 544 17.92 -14.87 2.39
N LEU A 545 16.68 -14.41 2.16
CA LEU A 545 15.64 -14.36 3.19
C LEU A 545 15.22 -15.76 3.62
N TYR A 546 15.09 -16.72 2.69
CA TYR A 546 14.84 -18.13 3.02
C TYR A 546 15.87 -18.68 4.00
N HIS A 547 17.17 -18.50 3.72
CA HIS A 547 18.22 -18.99 4.62
C HIS A 547 18.14 -18.34 6.00
N VAL A 548 17.93 -17.02 6.07
CA VAL A 548 17.76 -16.32 7.35
C VAL A 548 16.55 -16.84 8.11
N CYS A 549 15.42 -17.05 7.43
CA CYS A 549 14.22 -17.59 8.06
C CYS A 549 14.47 -18.99 8.63
N THR A 550 15.09 -19.89 7.86
CA THR A 550 15.43 -21.24 8.31
C THR A 550 16.31 -21.23 9.56
N VAL A 551 17.33 -20.38 9.60
CA VAL A 551 18.20 -20.30 10.77
C VAL A 551 17.42 -19.74 11.96
N LEU A 552 16.80 -18.57 11.81
CA LEU A 552 16.13 -17.88 12.92
C LEU A 552 14.94 -18.67 13.49
N SER A 553 14.16 -19.37 12.66
CA SER A 553 13.04 -20.19 13.13
C SER A 553 13.51 -21.44 13.87
N THR A 554 14.68 -22.00 13.51
CA THR A 554 15.19 -23.21 14.15
C THR A 554 15.85 -22.90 15.49
N VAL A 555 16.57 -21.79 15.58
CA VAL A 555 17.40 -21.48 16.75
C VAL A 555 16.64 -20.88 17.94
N ILE A 556 15.30 -20.86 17.93
CA ILE A 556 14.47 -20.21 18.96
C ILE A 556 14.61 -20.80 20.38
N PHE A 557 15.13 -22.03 20.51
CA PHE A 557 15.40 -22.71 21.78
C PHE A 557 16.88 -23.14 21.93
N THR A 558 17.77 -22.58 21.11
CA THR A 558 19.20 -22.89 21.20
C THR A 558 19.81 -22.36 22.48
N LYS A 559 20.70 -23.16 23.06
CA LYS A 559 21.30 -22.90 24.37
C LYS A 559 22.73 -22.44 24.24
N GLU A 560 23.42 -22.78 23.17
CA GLU A 560 24.81 -22.43 22.94
C GLU A 560 24.95 -21.71 21.60
N GLU A 561 26.02 -20.95 21.43
CA GLU A 561 26.30 -20.30 20.14
C GLU A 561 26.93 -21.31 19.14
N THR A 562 27.39 -22.45 19.64
CA THR A 562 27.83 -23.62 18.86
C THR A 562 26.68 -24.24 18.06
N ASP A 563 25.43 -24.11 18.53
CA ASP A 563 24.24 -24.61 17.83
C ASP A 563 24.06 -23.98 16.44
N TYR A 564 24.70 -22.85 16.15
CA TYR A 564 24.70 -22.22 14.83
C TYR A 564 25.57 -22.97 13.80
N ASP A 565 26.44 -23.90 14.23
CA ASP A 565 27.34 -24.65 13.35
C ASP A 565 26.59 -25.52 12.33
N ASP A 566 25.43 -26.06 12.73
CA ASP A 566 24.53 -26.84 11.86
C ASP A 566 24.08 -26.03 10.63
N PHE A 567 24.17 -24.70 10.70
CA PHE A 567 23.77 -23.77 9.64
C PHE A 567 24.96 -23.15 8.89
N ILE A 568 26.19 -23.61 9.11
CA ILE A 568 27.35 -23.23 8.27
C ILE A 568 27.06 -23.39 6.77
N PRO A 569 26.41 -24.48 6.29
CA PRO A 569 26.02 -24.59 4.89
C PRO A 569 25.10 -23.45 4.42
N ASN A 570 24.12 -23.04 5.24
CA ASN A 570 23.23 -21.92 4.92
C ASN A 570 24.01 -20.61 4.84
N PHE A 571 24.91 -20.34 5.79
CA PHE A 571 25.75 -19.15 5.76
C PHE A 571 26.66 -19.09 4.51
N LYS A 572 27.19 -20.24 4.07
CA LYS A 572 27.99 -20.33 2.85
C LYS A 572 27.18 -20.05 1.59
N GLU A 573 25.96 -20.57 1.48
CA GLU A 573 25.07 -20.25 0.35
C GLU A 573 24.64 -18.77 0.35
N MET A 574 24.42 -18.17 1.53
CA MET A 574 24.18 -16.73 1.65
C MET A 574 25.35 -15.91 1.08
N VAL A 575 26.58 -16.19 1.52
CA VAL A 575 27.81 -15.52 1.04
C VAL A 575 28.00 -15.73 -0.47
N LYS A 576 27.78 -16.95 -0.96
CA LYS A 576 27.91 -17.30 -2.39
C LYS A 576 26.92 -16.51 -3.26
N GLY A 577 25.65 -16.45 -2.87
CA GLY A 577 24.65 -15.67 -3.59
C GLY A 577 24.98 -14.16 -3.59
N ALA A 578 25.43 -13.63 -2.46
CA ALA A 578 25.90 -12.24 -2.38
C ALA A 578 27.13 -12.00 -3.26
N ALA A 579 28.10 -12.93 -3.30
CA ALA A 579 29.27 -12.83 -4.16
C ALA A 579 28.91 -12.84 -5.66
N GLU A 580 27.92 -13.65 -6.08
CA GLU A 580 27.40 -13.62 -7.45
C GLU A 580 26.86 -12.23 -7.82
N ILE A 581 26.09 -11.59 -6.94
CA ILE A 581 25.58 -10.23 -7.17
C ILE A 581 26.69 -9.20 -7.18
N ALA A 582 27.69 -9.34 -6.30
CA ALA A 582 28.85 -8.46 -6.26
C ALA A 582 29.62 -8.51 -7.59
N GLY A 583 29.77 -9.69 -8.20
CA GLY A 583 30.40 -9.89 -9.50
C GLY A 583 29.70 -9.19 -10.67
N LEU A 584 28.43 -8.78 -10.52
CA LEU A 584 27.70 -8.02 -11.54
C LEU A 584 27.98 -6.51 -11.50
N ARG A 585 28.57 -5.99 -10.41
CA ARG A 585 28.80 -4.54 -10.26
C ARG A 585 30.04 -4.11 -11.06
N THR A 586 29.80 -3.36 -12.13
CA THR A 586 30.85 -2.83 -13.02
C THR A 586 31.60 -1.61 -12.45
N ARG A 587 31.04 -0.92 -11.44
CA ARG A 587 31.68 0.20 -10.75
C ARG A 587 31.43 0.15 -9.23
N PRO A 588 32.45 0.38 -8.40
CA PRO A 588 32.36 0.33 -6.94
C PRO A 588 31.82 1.64 -6.33
N MET A 589 30.87 2.34 -6.98
CA MET A 589 30.23 3.47 -6.31
C MET A 589 29.18 2.94 -5.33
N ARG A 590 29.47 3.09 -4.05
CA ARG A 590 28.56 2.75 -2.97
C ARG A 590 27.30 3.62 -3.04
N SER A 591 26.13 3.00 -2.90
CA SER A 591 24.88 3.75 -2.75
C SER A 591 24.86 4.45 -1.39
N GLU A 592 24.41 5.69 -1.32
CA GLU A 592 24.35 6.43 -0.06
C GLU A 592 23.20 5.94 0.84
N PHE A 593 22.06 5.60 0.24
CA PHE A 593 20.86 5.28 0.99
C PHE A 593 19.93 4.34 0.23
N HIS A 594 19.46 3.30 0.91
CA HIS A 594 18.26 2.54 0.56
C HIS A 594 17.24 2.73 1.67
N PHE A 595 15.96 2.87 1.34
CA PHE A 595 14.91 3.01 2.34
C PHE A 595 14.46 1.66 2.88
N GLU A 596 14.34 0.67 2.01
CA GLU A 596 14.05 -0.72 2.39
C GLU A 596 15.35 -1.43 2.81
N MET A 597 15.19 -2.53 3.57
CA MET A 597 16.31 -3.37 4.02
C MET A 597 17.04 -3.98 2.81
N GLY A 598 18.37 -3.91 2.79
CA GLY A 598 19.22 -4.55 1.79
C GLY A 598 20.10 -5.65 2.38
N PHE A 599 21.32 -5.79 1.85
CA PHE A 599 22.23 -6.86 2.23
C PHE A 599 22.92 -6.64 3.59
N ALA A 600 22.90 -5.42 4.14
CA ALA A 600 23.67 -5.08 5.33
C ALA A 600 23.31 -5.94 6.56
N PRO A 601 22.04 -6.04 7.00
CA PRO A 601 21.70 -6.88 8.14
C PRO A 601 21.88 -8.39 7.86
N LEU A 602 21.73 -8.84 6.61
CA LEU A 602 21.88 -10.26 6.25
C LEU A 602 23.35 -10.70 6.32
N LEU A 603 24.25 -9.90 5.74
CA LEU A 603 25.70 -10.18 5.78
C LEU A 603 26.28 -9.91 7.17
N PHE A 604 25.74 -8.93 7.90
CA PHE A 604 26.05 -8.75 9.31
C PHE A 604 25.67 -9.98 10.13
N PHE A 605 24.48 -10.55 9.91
CA PHE A 605 24.04 -11.77 10.58
C PHE A 605 25.00 -12.94 10.32
N VAL A 606 25.44 -13.14 9.07
CA VAL A 606 26.50 -14.12 8.74
C VAL A 606 27.76 -13.85 9.55
N ALA A 607 28.24 -12.61 9.55
CA ALA A 607 29.50 -12.23 10.18
C ALA A 607 29.48 -12.40 11.71
N ILE A 608 28.33 -12.24 12.38
CA ILE A 608 28.27 -12.35 13.85
C ILE A 608 27.84 -13.74 14.35
N LYS A 609 27.09 -14.51 13.56
CA LYS A 609 26.57 -15.83 14.01
C LYS A 609 27.30 -17.03 13.45
N CYS A 610 27.84 -16.97 12.24
CA CYS A 610 28.68 -18.06 11.74
C CYS A 610 29.99 -18.12 12.55
N ARG A 611 30.49 -19.32 12.85
CA ARG A 611 31.79 -19.54 13.53
C ARG A 611 32.95 -19.83 12.57
N ASP A 612 32.65 -20.13 11.30
CA ASP A 612 33.64 -20.41 10.26
C ASP A 612 34.31 -19.11 9.79
N PHE A 613 35.59 -18.94 10.11
CA PHE A 613 36.33 -17.69 9.91
C PHE A 613 36.25 -17.17 8.46
N GLU A 614 36.47 -18.04 7.48
CA GLU A 614 36.47 -17.66 6.07
C GLU A 614 35.09 -17.18 5.60
N THR A 615 34.02 -17.86 6.00
CA THR A 615 32.64 -17.45 5.68
C THR A 615 32.31 -16.08 6.30
N ARG A 616 32.73 -15.83 7.55
CA ARG A 616 32.52 -14.54 8.23
C ARG A 616 33.27 -13.41 7.55
N MET A 617 34.55 -13.61 7.24
CA MET A 617 35.37 -12.62 6.56
C MET A 617 34.88 -12.35 5.13
N ALA A 618 34.42 -13.38 4.42
CA ALA A 618 33.80 -13.20 3.11
C ALA A 618 32.51 -12.35 3.20
N GLY A 619 31.63 -12.65 4.17
CA GLY A 619 30.44 -11.85 4.45
C GLY A 619 30.79 -10.38 4.74
N LEU A 620 31.77 -10.14 5.62
CA LEU A 620 32.23 -8.80 5.97
C LEU A 620 32.79 -8.03 4.77
N ARG A 621 33.62 -8.67 3.94
CA ARG A 621 34.15 -8.07 2.71
C ARG A 621 33.02 -7.67 1.75
N LEU A 622 32.02 -8.54 1.58
CA LEU A 622 30.87 -8.26 0.71
C LEU A 622 30.02 -7.07 1.19
N MET A 623 30.01 -6.77 2.49
CA MET A 623 29.31 -5.59 3.00
C MET A 623 29.87 -4.29 2.42
N SER A 624 31.19 -4.21 2.21
CA SER A 624 31.82 -3.03 1.60
C SER A 624 31.45 -2.82 0.13
N VAL A 625 31.08 -3.90 -0.57
CA VAL A 625 30.79 -3.89 -2.00
C VAL A 625 29.30 -3.69 -2.28
N LEU A 626 28.43 -4.37 -1.52
CA LEU A 626 27.00 -4.46 -1.83
C LEU A 626 26.15 -3.43 -1.09
N CYS A 627 26.48 -3.16 0.17
CA CYS A 627 25.59 -2.42 1.06
C CYS A 627 25.62 -0.92 0.78
N ALA A 628 24.46 -0.27 0.92
CA ALA A 628 24.45 1.19 0.97
C ALA A 628 25.23 1.71 2.19
N ALA A 629 25.50 3.01 2.27
CA ALA A 629 26.03 3.61 3.51
C ALA A 629 25.01 3.48 4.65
N GLN A 630 23.73 3.66 4.32
CA GLN A 630 22.60 3.40 5.20
C GLN A 630 21.49 2.63 4.46
N GLU A 631 21.00 1.55 5.06
CA GLU A 631 19.84 0.80 4.59
C GLU A 631 18.77 0.93 5.67
N SER A 632 17.69 1.66 5.39
CA SER A 632 16.71 2.03 6.40
C SER A 632 17.36 2.65 7.65
N LEU A 633 17.20 2.06 8.84
CA LEU A 633 17.88 2.47 10.08
C LEU A 633 19.24 1.78 10.30
N TRP A 634 19.61 0.79 9.47
CA TRP A 634 20.91 0.12 9.55
C TRP A 634 22.01 0.98 8.96
N ASN A 635 22.93 1.42 9.82
CA ASN A 635 24.17 2.04 9.38
C ASN A 635 25.19 0.93 9.07
N SER A 636 25.47 0.72 7.79
CA SER A 636 26.32 -0.38 7.34
C SER A 636 27.77 -0.23 7.81
N HIS A 637 28.26 0.98 8.02
CA HIS A 637 29.60 1.18 8.59
C HIS A 637 29.65 0.73 10.06
N THR A 638 28.69 1.15 10.88
CA THR A 638 28.58 0.70 12.28
C THR A 638 28.49 -0.83 12.36
N LEU A 639 27.68 -1.45 11.50
CA LEU A 639 27.57 -2.91 11.44
C LEU A 639 28.90 -3.58 11.08
N GLN A 640 29.66 -3.05 10.12
CA GLN A 640 30.96 -3.59 9.76
C GLN A 640 31.97 -3.50 10.91
N VAL A 641 32.02 -2.37 11.62
CA VAL A 641 32.89 -2.21 12.79
C VAL A 641 32.54 -3.19 13.90
N VAL A 642 31.25 -3.32 14.23
CA VAL A 642 30.78 -4.29 15.23
C VAL A 642 31.12 -5.72 14.81
N ALA A 643 30.84 -6.09 13.56
CA ALA A 643 31.11 -7.43 13.04
C ALA A 643 32.61 -7.77 13.04
N GLN A 644 33.46 -6.87 12.55
CA GLN A 644 34.91 -7.03 12.59
C GLN A 644 35.37 -7.24 14.04
N ARG A 645 34.88 -6.42 14.98
CA ARG A 645 35.30 -6.54 16.37
C ARG A 645 34.87 -7.87 17.00
N ILE A 646 33.66 -8.34 16.71
CA ILE A 646 33.18 -9.65 17.19
C ILE A 646 34.08 -10.77 16.63
N ILE A 647 34.45 -10.72 15.35
CA ILE A 647 35.39 -11.67 14.74
C ILE A 647 36.74 -11.62 15.47
N ASP A 648 37.28 -10.43 15.70
CA ASP A 648 38.58 -10.27 16.37
C ASP A 648 38.58 -10.85 17.79
N LEU A 649 37.52 -10.58 18.55
CA LEU A 649 37.36 -11.08 19.92
C LEU A 649 37.27 -12.60 19.99
N GLU A 650 36.51 -13.21 19.07
CA GLU A 650 36.23 -14.65 19.10
C GLU A 650 37.36 -15.49 18.50
N HIS A 651 38.07 -14.95 17.49
CA HIS A 651 39.20 -15.64 16.86
C HIS A 651 40.56 -15.23 17.45
N GLY A 652 40.59 -14.35 18.45
CA GLY A 652 41.83 -13.92 19.09
C GLY A 652 42.75 -13.09 18.18
N VAL A 653 42.19 -12.39 17.19
CA VAL A 653 42.96 -11.55 16.28
C VAL A 653 43.44 -10.31 17.03
N THR A 654 44.73 -10.27 17.38
CA THR A 654 45.37 -9.12 18.02
C THR A 654 46.15 -8.30 16.98
N ALA A 655 46.13 -6.97 17.14
CA ALA A 655 46.82 -6.05 16.25
C ALA A 655 48.34 -6.32 16.26
N GLY A 656 48.84 -6.99 15.23
CA GLY A 656 50.28 -7.21 15.01
C GLY A 656 50.80 -8.64 15.24
N GLU A 657 49.99 -9.58 15.75
CA GLU A 657 50.40 -10.97 15.90
C GLU A 657 49.43 -11.91 15.17
N HIS A 658 49.88 -12.47 14.03
CA HIS A 658 49.21 -13.57 13.36
C HIS A 658 49.42 -14.87 14.15
N SER A 659 48.75 -14.98 15.29
CA SER A 659 48.83 -16.17 16.15
C SER A 659 47.59 -17.07 15.98
N ALA A 660 47.83 -18.18 15.28
CA ALA A 660 47.26 -19.52 15.49
C ALA A 660 45.80 -19.85 15.09
N GLN A 661 45.70 -20.77 14.10
CA GLN A 661 44.58 -21.68 13.79
C GLN A 661 43.23 -21.07 13.36
N TYR A 662 43.21 -20.39 12.21
CA TYR A 662 41.96 -20.05 11.47
C TYR A 662 41.11 -21.27 11.06
N ASN A 663 41.63 -22.49 11.20
CA ASN A 663 40.94 -23.74 10.87
C ASN A 663 40.08 -24.32 12.01
N SER A 664 40.15 -23.75 13.23
CA SER A 664 39.32 -24.19 14.36
C SER A 664 38.19 -23.20 14.66
N LEU A 665 36.99 -23.71 14.91
CA LEU A 665 35.84 -22.89 15.28
C LEU A 665 36.02 -22.33 16.72
N PRO A 666 35.78 -21.03 16.97
CA PRO A 666 35.92 -20.41 18.30
C PRO A 666 35.12 -21.16 19.37
N ALA A 667 35.68 -21.43 20.55
CA ALA A 667 34.95 -22.10 21.63
C ALA A 667 33.74 -21.28 22.13
N ASP A 668 32.72 -21.93 22.69
CA ASP A 668 31.46 -21.28 23.10
C ASP A 668 31.66 -20.22 24.22
N ASP A 669 32.70 -20.37 25.04
CA ASP A 669 33.07 -19.48 26.14
C ASP A 669 33.76 -18.17 25.68
N VAL A 670 34.19 -18.09 24.42
CA VAL A 670 34.68 -16.84 23.83
C VAL A 670 33.64 -16.17 22.92
N ARG A 671 32.47 -16.79 22.70
CA ARG A 671 31.41 -16.26 21.83
C ARG A 671 30.71 -15.04 22.42
N VAL A 672 30.53 -14.00 21.62
CA VAL A 672 29.74 -12.82 21.99
C VAL A 672 28.25 -13.19 21.98
N ARG A 673 27.58 -13.15 23.14
CA ARG A 673 26.15 -13.53 23.26
C ARG A 673 25.22 -12.41 22.82
N HIS A 674 25.59 -11.18 23.14
CA HIS A 674 24.81 -9.99 22.81
C HIS A 674 25.72 -8.78 22.65
N PHE A 675 25.22 -7.76 21.97
CA PHE A 675 25.91 -6.48 21.87
C PHE A 675 24.91 -5.33 21.91
N VAL A 676 25.33 -4.19 22.43
CA VAL A 676 24.53 -2.96 22.48
C VAL A 676 25.37 -1.82 21.95
N VAL A 677 24.81 -1.09 20.98
CA VAL A 677 25.41 0.13 20.45
C VAL A 677 24.85 1.31 21.25
N GLY A 678 25.68 1.88 22.11
CA GLY A 678 25.34 2.97 23.02
C GLY A 678 25.46 4.37 22.39
N PRO A 679 25.26 5.42 23.21
CA PRO A 679 25.38 6.80 22.76
C PRO A 679 26.83 7.17 22.45
N VAL A 680 27.01 8.33 21.81
CA VAL A 680 28.33 8.95 21.67
C VAL A 680 28.77 9.46 23.04
N LYS A 681 29.98 9.08 23.47
CA LYS A 681 30.60 9.47 24.74
C LYS A 681 32.01 10.01 24.50
N SER A 682 32.50 10.80 25.44
CA SER A 682 33.91 11.14 25.52
C SER A 682 34.62 10.06 26.32
N GLY A 683 35.67 9.48 25.74
CA GLY A 683 36.58 8.58 26.43
C GLY A 683 37.42 9.30 27.51
N PRO A 684 38.09 8.54 28.39
CA PRO A 684 38.97 9.06 29.45
C PRO A 684 40.11 9.94 28.92
N ASP A 685 40.51 9.69 27.68
CA ASP A 685 41.53 10.32 26.87
C ASP A 685 41.02 11.51 26.02
N GLY A 686 39.76 11.94 26.24
CA GLY A 686 39.14 13.08 25.54
C GLY A 686 38.66 12.76 24.12
N LEU A 687 38.73 11.49 23.71
CA LEU A 687 38.33 11.03 22.38
C LEU A 687 36.81 10.84 22.30
N ILE A 688 36.15 11.50 21.35
CA ILE A 688 34.69 11.41 21.17
C ILE A 688 34.38 10.25 20.23
N GLY A 689 33.67 9.25 20.74
CA GLY A 689 33.35 8.02 20.02
C GLY A 689 32.03 7.39 20.44
N ARG A 690 31.56 6.41 19.69
CA ARG A 690 30.36 5.65 20.01
C ARG A 690 30.73 4.46 20.89
N GLU A 691 30.07 4.32 22.04
CA GLU A 691 30.29 3.18 22.93
C GLU A 691 29.60 1.93 22.38
N ILE A 692 30.30 0.80 22.40
CA ILE A 692 29.74 -0.51 22.09
C ILE A 692 30.01 -1.43 23.27
N SER A 693 28.97 -2.10 23.76
CA SER A 693 29.04 -3.09 24.84
C SER A 693 28.88 -4.49 24.27
N PHE A 694 29.80 -5.40 24.59
CA PHE A 694 29.78 -6.81 24.19
C PHE A 694 29.57 -7.68 25.43
N TYR A 695 28.58 -8.57 25.36
CA TYR A 695 28.19 -9.46 26.45
C TYR A 695 28.86 -10.82 26.23
N MET A 696 29.89 -11.09 27.01
CA MET A 696 30.74 -12.27 26.93
C MET A 696 30.37 -13.24 28.07
N PRO A 697 30.32 -14.55 27.82
CA PRO A 697 30.09 -15.52 28.89
C PRO A 697 31.31 -15.61 29.82
N THR A 698 31.07 -15.97 31.07
CA THR A 698 32.09 -16.30 32.07
C THR A 698 31.64 -17.53 32.86
N LYS A 699 32.54 -18.14 33.65
CA LYS A 699 32.19 -19.32 34.47
C LYS A 699 31.01 -19.07 35.42
N ASP A 700 30.84 -17.84 35.88
CA ASP A 700 29.84 -17.47 36.91
C ASP A 700 28.74 -16.52 36.40
N GLY A 701 28.66 -16.25 35.08
CA GLY A 701 27.66 -15.33 34.52
C GLY A 701 28.07 -14.66 33.21
N ILE A 702 27.72 -13.38 33.04
CA ILE A 702 28.04 -12.58 31.85
C ILE A 702 28.97 -11.41 32.24
N ASN A 703 30.06 -11.25 31.50
CA ASN A 703 30.95 -10.08 31.55
C ASN A 703 30.59 -9.10 30.43
N ILE A 704 30.57 -7.81 30.74
CA ILE A 704 30.27 -6.74 29.77
C ILE A 704 31.56 -6.01 29.42
N LYS A 705 32.06 -6.22 28.20
CA LYS A 705 33.20 -5.49 27.66
C LYS A 705 32.73 -4.24 26.93
N ARG A 706 33.13 -3.05 27.40
CA ARG A 706 32.76 -1.76 26.79
C ARG A 706 33.95 -1.15 26.05
N GLU A 707 33.73 -0.72 24.81
CA GLU A 707 34.76 -0.13 23.96
C GLU A 707 34.21 1.14 23.27
N ILE A 708 35.02 2.19 23.16
CA ILE A 708 34.64 3.44 22.48
C ILE A 708 35.29 3.48 21.10
N PHE A 709 34.46 3.61 20.06
CA PHE A 709 34.91 3.67 18.67
C PHE A 709 34.86 5.10 18.14
N SER A 710 36.01 5.60 17.68
CA SER A 710 36.17 6.98 17.17
C SER A 710 35.19 7.32 16.05
N MET A 711 34.49 8.46 16.16
CA MET A 711 33.60 8.97 15.12
C MET A 711 34.35 9.43 13.85
N LYS A 712 35.63 9.80 13.94
CA LYS A 712 36.44 10.19 12.77
C LYS A 712 36.77 8.98 11.88
N ARG A 713 37.14 7.84 12.49
CA ARG A 713 37.39 6.58 11.77
C ARG A 713 36.12 5.84 11.39
N LEU A 714 34.99 6.09 12.08
CA LEU A 714 33.66 5.59 11.67
C LEU A 714 33.20 6.14 10.29
N ASN A 715 33.90 7.12 9.73
CA ASN A 715 33.62 7.69 8.42
C ASN A 715 34.73 7.44 7.38
N GLU A 716 35.83 6.78 7.77
CA GLU A 716 36.92 6.40 6.87
C GLU A 716 36.61 5.03 6.24
N PRO A 717 37.00 4.77 4.98
CA PRO A 717 36.91 3.43 4.42
C PRO A 717 37.68 2.46 5.31
N LEU A 718 37.06 1.34 5.71
CA LEU A 718 37.75 0.25 6.36
C LEU A 718 38.84 -0.28 5.40
N GLU A 719 40.09 0.12 5.62
CA GLU A 719 41.24 -0.60 5.08
C GLU A 719 41.24 -1.97 5.77
N LEU A 720 41.01 -3.03 4.98
CA LEU A 720 40.98 -4.42 5.47
C LEU A 720 42.37 -4.90 5.96
N GLU A 721 43.40 -4.07 5.79
CA GLU A 721 44.73 -4.23 6.36
C GLU A 721 44.93 -3.21 7.48
N GLY A 722 44.87 -3.66 8.74
CA GLY A 722 45.06 -2.83 9.93
C GLY A 722 43.79 -2.73 10.78
N SER A 723 43.82 -3.38 11.95
CA SER A 723 42.72 -3.46 12.92
C SER A 723 42.04 -2.11 13.23
N PRO A 724 40.72 -2.10 13.55
CA PRO A 724 40.06 -0.89 14.01
C PRO A 724 40.75 -0.35 15.27
N GLY A 725 40.87 0.97 15.36
CA GLY A 725 41.43 1.68 16.52
C GLY A 725 40.53 1.55 17.74
N VAL A 726 40.63 0.40 18.41
CA VAL A 726 39.93 0.07 19.65
C VAL A 726 40.73 0.62 20.82
N PHE A 727 40.11 1.46 21.64
CA PHE A 727 40.64 1.83 22.96
C PHE A 727 39.74 1.21 24.01
N THR A 728 40.30 0.30 24.81
CA THR A 728 39.61 -0.35 25.94
C THR A 728 39.31 0.68 27.02
N VAL A 729 38.04 0.80 27.39
CA VAL A 729 37.62 1.55 28.58
C VAL A 729 37.34 0.53 29.69
N ASP A 730 37.69 0.92 30.92
CA ASP A 730 37.74 0.07 32.11
C ASP A 730 36.58 -0.93 32.29
N LEU A 731 36.91 -2.15 32.70
CA LEU A 731 36.00 -3.28 32.91
C LEU A 731 35.20 -3.09 34.20
N ALA A 732 34.12 -2.31 34.15
CA ALA A 732 33.11 -2.40 35.20
C ALA A 732 32.35 -3.74 35.08
N THR A 733 32.69 -4.70 35.95
CA THR A 733 31.92 -5.94 36.16
C THR A 733 30.59 -5.61 36.83
N GLU A 734 29.63 -5.13 36.05
CA GLU A 734 28.24 -5.19 36.46
C GLU A 734 27.74 -6.60 36.18
N THR A 735 27.79 -7.47 37.18
CA THR A 735 26.97 -8.70 37.17
C THR A 735 25.52 -8.25 37.17
N LEU A 736 24.88 -8.24 35.99
CA LEU A 736 23.43 -8.09 35.93
C LEU A 736 22.82 -9.33 36.58
N PRO A 737 22.12 -9.21 37.73
CA PRO A 737 21.22 -10.28 38.11
C PRO A 737 20.18 -10.36 37.00
N MET A 738 20.09 -11.50 36.32
CA MET A 738 18.99 -11.75 35.39
C MET A 738 17.69 -11.43 36.14
N ARG A 739 16.96 -10.39 35.74
CA ARG A 739 15.66 -10.01 36.30
C ARG A 739 14.59 -10.23 35.28
#